data_AF-V5HTB4-F1
#
_entry.id   AF-V5HTB4-F1
#
_cell.length_a   1.000
_cell.length_b   1.000
_cell.length_c   1.000
_cell.angle_alpha   90.00
_cell.angle_beta   90.00
_cell.angle_gamma   90.00
#
_symmetry.space_group_name_H-M   'P 1'
#
loop_
_entity.id
_entity.type
_entity.pdbx_description
1 polymer ?
#
loop_
_entity_poly.entity_id
_entity_poly.type
_entity_poly.pdbx_seq_one_letter_code
_entity_poly.pdbx_strand_id
1 'polypeptide(L)'
;MAKSGIPPTPQLSEKHNGIPSRLFDKATQAKAAIWDIATKPEEKKVKKIAIPQGIEEAKFFEAIEDLKNRLGPGHVQLVEKLVDGWYMENPNTHDAMHMLDDEELVASAVVYPGNTADVQKIVLWANKHRVPIFPISIGRNFGYGGAAPRVRGSVVIDLGRRMNKILDINPDDCTCLVEPGVTFFALYEEIQRKGYKHLWIDVPDLGGGSVVGNTLDRGVGYTPYGDHWACHSGLEVVLPTGEVMRTGMGALPNNNSWQIFPYGFGPYSDGIFTQSNYGIVTKMGMALMPDPGGYESYLYTFQKEEDLAPLVEIIRPLRIANILENVAQLRHVLEQVACLGKPRSTYWEGKGAMPDDVIHEVAKTLSHGDCTWLYYGMAYGPKDIRQYKLDIIHKEFMQIPGARRIDPSTLPKDDYFWSKDRVAAGIPDLQELAWVNWNPNGGHIAFSPVSPVRGPDATALWKLAKARCVQYGLDFFPTYCVGLREMHLIVEILFDRSDPTMRQNVEKCIRGMIDDAAKAGYGEYRTHLALMDQIAGTYNWNDNILMRFNEKLKDCLDPNGILAPGKSGIWPARYRGRGWEIGKEGRQSSEGDGVAPGPASTRLAEIIKIEHPTRGDDTRAWGPPFATYQDGREGPGESAYYLSVNRNKKSLGLSFAHPEGVEILHELAKTCDVLVENYLPNSLKKYNMDYETIRKINPRLIYASITGYGQTGPYSNRPGFDVMVEAEFGLMHLTGPRDGPPVKVGVAVTDLTTGLYACNSVMAALLHRAQTGEGQHLDVCLSDCQTATLANMGSSVLISGKKDSGRWGTAHPSVVPYQGFKTADGDIFIGGANDKLFRILADKLGKPEWKADPKYSTNNDRVKNRKELEGLIEAETTKKTTKEWLDILEGSGMPYAAVNDVMGTFNHEHTKARGMVKEIDHPACGPIKVINTPVKYSNADPSIRTPPPLLGEHTEEVLEGLGLNKDKIQALKQSGVVA
;
A
#
# COMPACT_ATOMS: atom_id res chain seq x y z
N MET A 1 -48.85 16.37 12.42
CA MET A 1 -48.72 14.90 12.58
C MET A 1 -47.91 14.41 11.40
N ALA A 2 -46.76 13.76 11.63
CA ALA A 2 -45.96 13.20 10.55
C ALA A 2 -46.80 12.22 9.71
N LYS A 3 -46.60 12.19 8.39
CA LYS A 3 -47.15 11.12 7.53
C LYS A 3 -46.79 9.77 8.17
N SER A 4 -47.74 8.83 8.22
CA SER A 4 -47.49 7.49 8.75
C SER A 4 -46.32 6.83 7.98
N GLY A 5 -45.24 6.46 8.67
CA GLY A 5 -44.12 5.70 8.08
C GLY A 5 -42.74 6.37 8.08
N ILE A 6 -42.57 7.61 8.56
CA ILE A 6 -41.23 8.22 8.69
C ILE A 6 -40.45 7.56 9.85
N PRO A 7 -39.22 7.06 9.64
CA PRO A 7 -38.42 6.49 10.73
C PRO A 7 -38.13 7.52 11.83
N PRO A 8 -37.99 7.13 13.11
CA PRO A 8 -37.70 8.07 14.19
C PRO A 8 -36.32 8.73 14.02
N THR A 9 -36.22 10.00 14.41
CA THR A 9 -34.94 10.72 14.47
C THR A 9 -34.05 10.11 15.55
N PRO A 10 -32.82 9.66 15.25
CA PRO A 10 -31.95 9.04 16.25
C PRO A 10 -31.46 10.07 17.27
N GLN A 11 -31.62 9.80 18.58
CA GLN A 11 -31.12 10.67 19.64
C GLN A 11 -29.69 10.31 20.06
N LEU A 12 -28.91 11.32 20.47
CA LEU A 12 -27.52 11.15 20.92
C LEU A 12 -27.43 10.31 22.21
N SER A 13 -28.46 10.36 23.05
CA SER A 13 -28.60 9.53 24.26
C SER A 13 -28.78 8.04 23.97
N GLU A 14 -29.25 7.69 22.77
CA GLU A 14 -29.55 6.32 22.33
C GLU A 14 -28.50 5.78 21.36
N LYS A 15 -27.93 6.66 20.53
CA LYS A 15 -26.97 6.34 19.46
C LYS A 15 -25.87 7.40 19.42
N HIS A 16 -24.61 6.98 19.45
CA HIS A 16 -23.43 7.88 19.54
C HIS A 16 -23.34 8.99 18.47
N ASN A 17 -23.99 8.81 17.31
CA ASN A 17 -24.01 9.79 16.21
C ASN A 17 -25.40 10.43 16.02
N GLY A 18 -26.29 10.30 16.99
CA GLY A 18 -27.63 10.89 16.99
C GLY A 18 -27.64 12.41 17.25
N ILE A 19 -28.84 12.98 17.30
CA ILE A 19 -29.09 14.40 17.56
C ILE A 19 -29.18 14.67 19.07
N PRO A 20 -28.60 15.76 19.61
CA PRO A 20 -28.81 16.12 21.01
C PRO A 20 -30.27 16.53 21.27
N SER A 21 -30.78 16.31 22.48
CA SER A 21 -32.19 16.54 22.82
C SER A 21 -32.64 17.97 22.55
N ARG A 22 -31.77 18.97 22.72
CA ARG A 22 -32.05 20.39 22.42
C ARG A 22 -32.36 20.69 20.95
N LEU A 23 -31.97 19.80 20.02
CA LEU A 23 -32.21 19.95 18.58
C LEU A 23 -33.20 18.91 18.04
N PHE A 24 -33.80 18.08 18.91
CA PHE A 24 -34.62 16.96 18.49
C PHE A 24 -35.85 17.38 17.67
N ASP A 25 -36.58 18.39 18.13
CA ASP A 25 -37.77 18.90 17.43
C ASP A 25 -37.39 19.50 16.07
N LYS A 26 -36.32 20.28 16.04
CA LYS A 26 -35.76 20.89 14.82
C LYS A 26 -35.36 19.82 13.80
N ALA A 27 -34.64 18.79 14.24
CA ALA A 27 -34.25 17.65 13.41
C ALA A 27 -35.44 16.87 12.88
N THR A 28 -36.46 16.64 13.72
CA THR A 28 -37.68 15.93 13.32
C THR A 28 -38.49 16.69 12.28
N GLN A 29 -38.59 18.02 12.41
CA GLN A 29 -39.23 18.88 11.41
C GLN A 29 -38.44 18.91 10.09
N ALA A 30 -37.12 19.07 10.16
CA ALA A 30 -36.26 19.05 8.98
C ALA A 30 -36.38 17.71 8.22
N LYS A 31 -36.38 16.60 8.95
CA LYS A 31 -36.60 15.26 8.39
C LYS A 31 -37.98 15.14 7.75
N ALA A 32 -39.04 15.58 8.43
CA ALA A 32 -40.39 15.52 7.88
C ALA A 32 -40.53 16.30 6.55
N ALA A 33 -39.91 17.48 6.46
CA ALA A 33 -39.93 18.29 5.25
C ALA A 33 -39.27 17.59 4.04
N ILE A 34 -38.18 16.85 4.25
CA ILE A 34 -37.52 16.05 3.20
C ILE A 34 -38.47 14.96 2.69
N TRP A 35 -39.10 14.22 3.60
CA TRP A 35 -40.03 13.14 3.24
C TRP A 35 -41.31 13.66 2.57
N ASP A 36 -41.71 14.90 2.85
CA ASP A 36 -42.92 15.47 2.26
C ASP A 36 -42.82 15.72 0.76
N ILE A 37 -41.60 15.96 0.26
CA ILE A 37 -41.31 16.24 -1.16
C ILE A 37 -40.52 15.11 -1.86
N ALA A 38 -40.22 14.02 -1.16
CA ALA A 38 -39.50 12.88 -1.72
C ALA A 38 -40.34 12.14 -2.77
N THR A 39 -39.73 11.82 -3.92
CA THR A 39 -40.35 11.05 -5.01
C THR A 39 -39.58 9.76 -5.34
N LYS A 40 -38.34 9.63 -4.86
CA LYS A 40 -37.50 8.43 -4.98
C LYS A 40 -37.77 7.44 -3.81
N PRO A 41 -37.74 6.12 -4.04
CA PRO A 41 -37.73 5.13 -2.96
C PRO A 41 -36.53 5.32 -2.02
N GLU A 42 -36.75 5.11 -0.71
CA GLU A 42 -35.70 5.25 0.33
C GLU A 42 -34.64 4.14 0.27
N GLU A 43 -35.05 2.95 -0.14
CA GLU A 43 -34.22 1.75 -0.23
C GLU A 43 -34.24 1.19 -1.66
N LYS A 44 -33.06 0.82 -2.16
CA LYS A 44 -32.87 0.16 -3.45
C LYS A 44 -32.02 -1.09 -3.28
N LYS A 45 -32.51 -2.24 -3.73
CA LYS A 45 -31.71 -3.47 -3.80
C LYS A 45 -30.64 -3.33 -4.88
N VAL A 46 -29.36 -3.62 -4.57
CA VAL A 46 -28.32 -3.60 -5.60
C VAL A 46 -28.51 -4.77 -6.56
N LYS A 47 -28.18 -4.58 -7.84
CA LYS A 47 -28.29 -5.64 -8.85
C LYS A 47 -27.40 -6.84 -8.53
N LYS A 48 -26.17 -6.55 -8.11
CA LYS A 48 -25.15 -7.50 -7.66
C LYS A 48 -24.23 -6.78 -6.67
N ILE A 49 -23.68 -7.52 -5.71
CA ILE A 49 -22.61 -6.99 -4.86
C ILE A 49 -21.47 -6.52 -5.76
N ALA A 50 -21.07 -5.26 -5.63
CA ALA A 50 -19.95 -4.71 -6.39
C ALA A 50 -18.65 -5.32 -5.88
N ILE A 51 -17.93 -6.05 -6.73
CA ILE A 51 -16.66 -6.68 -6.38
C ILE A 51 -15.54 -5.85 -7.03
N PRO A 52 -14.45 -5.52 -6.31
CA PRO A 52 -13.33 -4.80 -6.91
C PRO A 52 -12.80 -5.53 -8.14
N GLN A 53 -12.62 -4.80 -9.25
CA GLN A 53 -12.01 -5.38 -10.44
C GLN A 53 -10.61 -5.95 -10.15
N GLY A 54 -10.31 -7.06 -10.81
CA GLY A 54 -9.06 -7.81 -10.59
C GLY A 54 -9.10 -8.79 -9.43
N ILE A 55 -10.27 -9.00 -8.81
CA ILE A 55 -10.51 -10.05 -7.82
C ILE A 55 -11.62 -10.96 -8.32
N GLU A 56 -11.33 -12.26 -8.36
CA GLU A 56 -12.33 -13.27 -8.68
C GLU A 56 -13.42 -13.31 -7.60
N GLU A 57 -14.68 -13.43 -8.02
CA GLU A 57 -15.84 -13.39 -7.13
C GLU A 57 -15.76 -14.42 -5.99
N ALA A 58 -15.41 -15.67 -6.29
CA ALA A 58 -15.23 -16.71 -5.27
C ALA A 58 -14.14 -16.33 -4.26
N LYS A 59 -13.00 -15.79 -4.74
CA LYS A 59 -11.88 -15.35 -3.89
C LYS A 59 -12.25 -14.16 -3.01
N PHE A 60 -13.09 -13.25 -3.53
CA PHE A 60 -13.60 -12.14 -2.74
C PHE A 60 -14.48 -12.63 -1.56
N PHE A 61 -15.40 -13.56 -1.80
CA PHE A 61 -16.22 -14.10 -0.72
C PHE A 61 -15.41 -14.95 0.28
N GLU A 62 -14.43 -15.73 -0.17
CA GLU A 62 -13.45 -16.37 0.72
C GLU A 62 -12.72 -15.33 1.61
N ALA A 63 -12.31 -14.19 1.03
CA ALA A 63 -11.69 -13.11 1.76
C ALA A 63 -12.64 -12.52 2.81
N ILE A 64 -13.91 -12.27 2.46
CA ILE A 64 -14.92 -11.76 3.42
C ILE A 64 -15.13 -12.72 4.60
N GLU A 65 -15.15 -14.03 4.37
CA GLU A 65 -15.25 -15.01 5.46
C GLU A 65 -13.99 -15.00 6.36
N ASP A 66 -12.78 -14.88 5.79
CA ASP A 66 -11.56 -14.66 6.59
C ASP A 66 -11.65 -13.38 7.44
N LEU A 67 -12.24 -12.30 6.90
CA LEU A 67 -12.41 -11.06 7.66
C LEU A 67 -13.43 -11.21 8.80
N LYS A 68 -14.56 -11.89 8.54
CA LYS A 68 -15.56 -12.23 9.57
C LYS A 68 -14.93 -13.06 10.69
N ASN A 69 -14.04 -14.00 10.38
CA ASN A 69 -13.34 -14.78 11.38
C ASN A 69 -12.37 -13.95 12.23
N ARG A 70 -11.76 -12.89 11.66
CA ARG A 70 -10.81 -12.01 12.36
C ARG A 70 -11.47 -10.94 13.23
N LEU A 71 -12.55 -10.35 12.76
CA LEU A 71 -13.25 -9.25 13.42
C LEU A 71 -14.50 -9.69 14.20
N GLY A 72 -15.12 -10.78 13.80
CA GLY A 72 -16.45 -11.20 14.23
C GLY A 72 -17.51 -10.92 13.16
N PRO A 73 -18.46 -11.85 12.91
CA PRO A 73 -19.43 -11.74 11.82
C PRO A 73 -20.38 -10.54 11.97
N GLY A 74 -20.70 -10.12 13.19
CA GLY A 74 -21.52 -8.92 13.44
C GLY A 74 -20.86 -7.58 13.11
N HIS A 75 -19.59 -7.60 12.68
CA HIS A 75 -18.81 -6.41 12.35
C HIS A 75 -18.40 -6.32 10.88
N VAL A 76 -18.93 -7.21 10.03
CA VAL A 76 -18.71 -7.23 8.59
C VAL A 76 -20.06 -7.41 7.90
N GLN A 77 -20.46 -6.42 7.09
CA GLN A 77 -21.76 -6.39 6.44
C GLN A 77 -21.59 -6.25 4.93
N LEU A 78 -22.11 -7.20 4.15
CA LEU A 78 -22.18 -7.08 2.69
C LEU A 78 -23.23 -6.04 2.29
N VAL A 79 -22.96 -5.33 1.20
CA VAL A 79 -23.87 -4.31 0.66
C VAL A 79 -24.83 -4.97 -0.33
N GLU A 80 -26.00 -5.36 0.18
CA GLU A 80 -27.09 -5.94 -0.62
C GLU A 80 -28.15 -4.90 -1.02
N LYS A 81 -28.09 -3.73 -0.38
CA LYS A 81 -29.02 -2.62 -0.59
C LYS A 81 -28.35 -1.28 -0.36
N LEU A 82 -28.84 -0.28 -1.08
CA LEU A 82 -28.54 1.13 -0.91
C LEU A 82 -29.69 1.76 -0.14
N VAL A 83 -29.35 2.47 0.93
CA VAL A 83 -30.29 3.27 1.71
C VAL A 83 -29.74 4.69 1.69
N ASP A 84 -30.38 5.57 0.93
CA ASP A 84 -29.96 6.97 0.84
C ASP A 84 -30.05 7.64 2.23
N GLY A 85 -31.09 7.28 2.98
CA GLY A 85 -31.38 7.77 4.33
C GLY A 85 -31.41 9.31 4.41
N TRP A 86 -31.18 9.80 5.62
CA TRP A 86 -30.98 11.22 5.93
C TRP A 86 -29.60 11.48 6.55
N TYR A 87 -29.19 12.75 6.61
CA TYR A 87 -27.92 13.20 7.20
C TYR A 87 -27.63 12.53 8.56
N MET A 88 -28.65 12.40 9.43
CA MET A 88 -28.47 11.80 10.75
C MET A 88 -28.52 10.26 10.78
N GLU A 89 -28.88 9.59 9.69
CA GLU A 89 -29.09 8.13 9.64
C GLU A 89 -27.84 7.34 9.21
N ASN A 90 -26.78 8.05 8.80
CA ASN A 90 -25.46 7.51 8.47
C ASN A 90 -25.48 6.49 7.29
N PRO A 91 -25.85 6.92 6.07
CA PRO A 91 -25.66 6.10 4.88
C PRO A 91 -24.16 5.90 4.63
N ASN A 92 -23.68 4.65 4.70
CA ASN A 92 -22.25 4.33 4.68
C ASN A 92 -21.82 3.37 3.55
N THR A 93 -22.69 3.14 2.57
CA THR A 93 -22.46 2.14 1.51
C THR A 93 -22.15 2.74 0.14
N HIS A 94 -22.56 3.97 -0.12
CA HIS A 94 -22.48 4.63 -1.43
C HIS A 94 -22.60 6.15 -1.27
N ASP A 95 -22.59 6.87 -2.39
CA ASP A 95 -22.84 8.30 -2.41
C ASP A 95 -24.34 8.55 -2.38
N ALA A 96 -24.89 8.85 -1.19
CA ALA A 96 -26.32 9.09 -1.07
C ALA A 96 -26.77 10.39 -1.76
N MET A 97 -25.88 11.33 -2.09
CA MET A 97 -26.22 12.55 -2.86
C MET A 97 -25.67 12.49 -4.29
N HIS A 98 -25.78 11.30 -4.90
CA HIS A 98 -25.14 10.95 -6.16
C HIS A 98 -25.38 11.92 -7.32
N MET A 99 -24.28 12.47 -7.86
CA MET A 99 -24.23 13.09 -9.18
C MET A 99 -24.12 12.02 -10.28
N LEU A 100 -23.31 10.98 -10.06
CA LEU A 100 -23.23 9.80 -10.93
C LEU A 100 -24.43 8.88 -10.67
N ASP A 101 -24.49 7.74 -11.36
CA ASP A 101 -25.49 6.72 -11.03
C ASP A 101 -25.26 6.18 -9.61
N ASP A 102 -26.34 5.87 -8.91
CA ASP A 102 -26.36 5.53 -7.48
C ASP A 102 -25.54 4.28 -7.11
N GLU A 103 -25.36 3.36 -8.05
CA GLU A 103 -24.51 2.19 -7.89
C GLU A 103 -23.05 2.46 -8.31
N GLU A 104 -22.69 3.63 -8.83
CA GLU A 104 -21.37 3.85 -9.43
C GLU A 104 -20.24 3.89 -8.38
N LEU A 105 -20.44 4.69 -7.34
CA LEU A 105 -19.53 4.79 -6.20
C LEU A 105 -20.14 4.02 -5.03
N VAL A 106 -19.97 2.70 -5.04
CA VAL A 106 -20.58 1.78 -4.06
C VAL A 106 -19.53 0.84 -3.45
N ALA A 107 -19.69 0.52 -2.18
CA ALA A 107 -18.88 -0.46 -1.45
C ALA A 107 -19.36 -1.89 -1.69
N SER A 108 -18.45 -2.87 -1.60
CA SER A 108 -18.82 -4.29 -1.55
C SER A 108 -19.39 -4.69 -0.18
N ALA A 109 -18.78 -4.12 0.86
CA ALA A 109 -19.02 -4.42 2.25
C ALA A 109 -18.62 -3.22 3.11
N VAL A 110 -19.20 -3.14 4.30
CA VAL A 110 -18.82 -2.20 5.35
C VAL A 110 -18.35 -2.97 6.57
N VAL A 111 -17.25 -2.51 7.19
CA VAL A 111 -16.69 -3.11 8.39
C VAL A 111 -16.57 -2.11 9.53
N TYR A 112 -16.70 -2.61 10.76
CA TYR A 112 -16.87 -1.79 11.95
C TYR A 112 -15.83 -2.15 13.03
N PRO A 113 -14.58 -1.66 12.93
CA PRO A 113 -13.54 -1.91 13.93
C PRO A 113 -13.87 -1.24 15.27
N GLY A 114 -13.53 -1.88 16.39
CA GLY A 114 -13.81 -1.33 17.73
C GLY A 114 -12.64 -0.61 18.38
N ASN A 115 -11.44 -0.70 17.81
CA ASN A 115 -10.20 -0.15 18.33
C ASN A 115 -9.09 -0.19 17.26
N THR A 116 -7.93 0.39 17.56
CA THR A 116 -6.75 0.40 16.68
C THR A 116 -6.31 -1.01 16.25
N ALA A 117 -6.38 -2.02 17.13
CA ALA A 117 -5.96 -3.39 16.79
C ALA A 117 -6.90 -4.05 15.76
N ASP A 118 -8.20 -3.77 15.81
CA ASP A 118 -9.13 -4.21 14.77
C ASP A 118 -8.82 -3.55 13.42
N VAL A 119 -8.42 -2.27 13.41
CA VAL A 119 -7.95 -1.59 12.19
C VAL A 119 -6.71 -2.27 11.62
N GLN A 120 -5.72 -2.62 12.47
CA GLN A 120 -4.55 -3.38 12.03
C GLN A 120 -4.94 -4.73 11.40
N LYS A 121 -5.89 -5.47 11.99
CA LYS A 121 -6.40 -6.73 11.41
C LYS A 121 -7.00 -6.53 10.02
N ILE A 122 -7.77 -5.45 9.82
CA ILE A 122 -8.35 -5.10 8.51
C ILE A 122 -7.26 -4.80 7.49
N VAL A 123 -6.26 -4.00 7.86
CA VAL A 123 -5.14 -3.65 6.97
C VAL A 123 -4.33 -4.89 6.58
N LEU A 124 -4.01 -5.77 7.54
CA LEU A 124 -3.30 -7.02 7.26
C LEU A 124 -4.14 -7.97 6.37
N TRP A 125 -5.45 -8.02 6.60
CA TRP A 125 -6.38 -8.76 5.75
C TRP A 125 -6.42 -8.20 4.32
N ALA A 126 -6.51 -6.88 4.17
CA ALA A 126 -6.55 -6.20 2.88
C ALA A 126 -5.26 -6.47 2.08
N ASN A 127 -4.10 -6.47 2.74
CA ASN A 127 -2.83 -6.85 2.13
C ASN A 127 -2.82 -8.32 1.66
N LYS A 128 -3.28 -9.24 2.50
CA LYS A 128 -3.33 -10.68 2.18
C LYS A 128 -4.18 -10.95 0.94
N HIS A 129 -5.36 -10.32 0.84
CA HIS A 129 -6.33 -10.58 -0.22
C HIS A 129 -6.31 -9.56 -1.35
N ARG A 130 -5.46 -8.53 -1.24
CA ARG A 130 -5.32 -7.43 -2.20
C ARG A 130 -6.64 -6.67 -2.45
N VAL A 131 -7.51 -6.63 -1.45
CA VAL A 131 -8.81 -5.94 -1.50
C VAL A 131 -8.60 -4.46 -1.14
N PRO A 132 -9.05 -3.52 -1.97
CA PRO A 132 -9.00 -2.10 -1.62
C PRO A 132 -9.94 -1.77 -0.46
N ILE A 133 -9.45 -0.95 0.46
CA ILE A 133 -10.17 -0.50 1.65
C ILE A 133 -10.31 1.02 1.66
N PHE A 134 -11.43 1.54 2.15
CA PHE A 134 -11.72 2.98 2.16
C PHE A 134 -12.17 3.43 3.56
N PRO A 135 -11.31 4.11 4.34
CA PRO A 135 -11.64 4.50 5.69
C PRO A 135 -12.56 5.73 5.70
N ILE A 136 -13.56 5.68 6.58
CA ILE A 136 -14.38 6.82 6.94
C ILE A 136 -14.44 6.95 8.46
N SER A 137 -14.63 8.17 8.94
CA SER A 137 -15.02 8.40 10.34
C SER A 137 -16.53 8.18 10.50
N ILE A 138 -17.34 9.22 10.22
CA ILE A 138 -18.81 9.18 10.33
C ILE A 138 -19.49 9.16 8.96
N GLY A 139 -18.77 9.27 7.83
CA GLY A 139 -19.37 9.19 6.49
C GLY A 139 -20.26 10.37 6.05
N ARG A 140 -20.45 11.39 6.89
CA ARG A 140 -21.25 12.60 6.60
C ARG A 140 -20.51 13.63 5.74
N ASN A 141 -19.77 13.18 4.73
CA ASN A 141 -19.05 14.06 3.81
C ASN A 141 -19.90 14.43 2.57
N PHE A 142 -21.14 14.82 2.80
CA PHE A 142 -22.10 15.17 1.75
C PHE A 142 -21.62 16.38 0.95
N GLY A 143 -21.97 16.42 -0.34
CA GLY A 143 -21.37 17.36 -1.30
C GLY A 143 -20.04 16.89 -1.87
N TYR A 144 -19.36 15.94 -1.20
CA TYR A 144 -18.03 15.45 -1.58
C TYR A 144 -17.96 13.91 -1.75
N GLY A 145 -19.11 13.23 -1.80
CA GLY A 145 -19.23 11.79 -2.05
C GLY A 145 -19.62 10.97 -0.82
N GLY A 146 -19.88 11.63 0.32
CA GLY A 146 -20.38 10.97 1.53
C GLY A 146 -19.41 9.91 2.05
N ALA A 147 -19.91 8.68 2.15
CA ALA A 147 -19.15 7.52 2.61
C ALA A 147 -18.64 6.62 1.48
N ALA A 148 -18.93 6.98 0.22
CA ALA A 148 -18.63 6.15 -0.92
C ALA A 148 -17.13 5.95 -1.10
N PRO A 149 -16.68 4.74 -1.49
CA PRO A 149 -15.31 4.57 -1.92
C PRO A 149 -15.09 5.11 -3.33
N ARG A 150 -13.88 5.65 -3.60
CA ARG A 150 -13.50 6.08 -4.95
C ARG A 150 -13.44 4.91 -5.95
N VAL A 151 -12.91 3.77 -5.50
CA VAL A 151 -12.90 2.53 -6.29
C VAL A 151 -14.14 1.72 -5.93
N ARG A 152 -15.00 1.51 -6.93
CA ARG A 152 -16.18 0.66 -6.83
C ARG A 152 -15.84 -0.72 -6.28
N GLY A 153 -16.66 -1.21 -5.36
CA GLY A 153 -16.49 -2.48 -4.68
C GLY A 153 -15.45 -2.48 -3.55
N SER A 154 -14.79 -1.36 -3.22
CA SER A 154 -13.91 -1.34 -2.05
C SER A 154 -14.67 -1.66 -0.76
N VAL A 155 -13.96 -2.19 0.24
CA VAL A 155 -14.53 -2.37 1.58
C VAL A 155 -14.42 -1.07 2.36
N VAL A 156 -15.56 -0.50 2.75
CA VAL A 156 -15.59 0.72 3.59
C VAL A 156 -15.30 0.35 5.04
N ILE A 157 -14.40 1.08 5.69
CA ILE A 157 -14.08 0.94 7.11
C ILE A 157 -14.76 2.09 7.85
N ASP A 158 -15.92 1.81 8.47
CA ASP A 158 -16.64 2.76 9.32
C ASP A 158 -16.05 2.71 10.73
N LEU A 159 -15.05 3.56 10.96
CA LEU A 159 -14.36 3.70 12.24
C LEU A 159 -15.32 4.24 13.31
N GLY A 160 -16.19 5.18 12.92
CA GLY A 160 -16.98 5.97 13.86
C GLY A 160 -18.03 5.16 14.60
N ARG A 161 -18.54 4.07 14.01
CA ARG A 161 -19.59 3.26 14.66
C ARG A 161 -19.19 2.75 16.05
N ARG A 162 -17.93 2.37 16.25
CA ARG A 162 -17.44 1.75 17.49
C ARG A 162 -16.21 2.42 18.11
N MET A 163 -15.46 3.22 17.36
CA MET A 163 -14.36 4.06 17.87
C MET A 163 -14.86 5.49 18.06
N ASN A 164 -15.68 5.73 19.08
CA ASN A 164 -16.42 6.98 19.30
C ASN A 164 -16.15 7.64 20.66
N LYS A 165 -15.02 7.33 21.30
CA LYS A 165 -14.69 7.86 22.62
C LYS A 165 -14.05 9.24 22.52
N ILE A 166 -14.47 10.10 23.45
CA ILE A 166 -13.68 11.25 23.88
C ILE A 166 -12.70 10.71 24.92
N LEU A 167 -11.43 10.64 24.55
CA LEU A 167 -10.39 9.97 25.34
C LEU A 167 -9.88 10.88 26.45
N ASP A 168 -9.77 12.17 26.16
CA ASP A 168 -9.37 13.18 27.13
C ASP A 168 -9.97 14.56 26.78
N ILE A 169 -10.24 15.36 27.80
CA ILE A 169 -10.48 16.80 27.70
C ILE A 169 -9.69 17.43 28.85
N ASN A 170 -8.64 18.15 28.50
CA ASN A 170 -7.83 18.89 29.47
C ASN A 170 -8.31 20.36 29.50
N PRO A 171 -8.99 20.78 30.58
CA PRO A 171 -9.55 22.12 30.69
C PRO A 171 -8.53 23.21 30.99
N ASP A 172 -7.35 22.85 31.48
CA ASP A 172 -6.30 23.81 31.82
C ASP A 172 -5.49 24.16 30.57
N ASP A 173 -5.11 23.13 29.79
CA ASP A 173 -4.39 23.31 28.53
C ASP A 173 -5.32 23.64 27.35
N CYS A 174 -6.65 23.59 27.56
CA CYS A 174 -7.67 23.80 26.54
C CYS A 174 -7.47 22.87 25.33
N THR A 175 -7.38 21.56 25.56
CA THR A 175 -7.21 20.56 24.49
C THR A 175 -8.13 19.36 24.70
N CYS A 176 -8.32 18.57 23.65
CA CYS A 176 -8.96 17.26 23.74
C CYS A 176 -8.24 16.21 22.89
N LEU A 177 -8.50 14.94 23.20
CA LEU A 177 -8.07 13.78 22.43
C LEU A 177 -9.31 12.94 22.09
N VAL A 178 -9.56 12.70 20.80
CA VAL A 178 -10.80 12.06 20.34
C VAL A 178 -10.55 10.92 19.35
N GLU A 179 -11.46 9.94 19.36
CA GLU A 179 -11.56 8.91 18.32
C GLU A 179 -12.44 9.37 17.13
N PRO A 180 -12.34 8.73 15.95
CA PRO A 180 -13.06 9.14 14.73
C PRO A 180 -14.58 9.30 14.85
N GLY A 181 -15.23 8.55 15.74
CA GLY A 181 -16.69 8.57 15.92
C GLY A 181 -17.23 9.74 16.74
N VAL A 182 -16.37 10.58 17.32
CA VAL A 182 -16.80 11.77 18.05
C VAL A 182 -17.31 12.83 17.06
N THR A 183 -18.60 13.15 17.18
CA THR A 183 -19.23 14.24 16.42
C THR A 183 -19.06 15.58 17.14
N PHE A 184 -19.22 16.70 16.43
CA PHE A 184 -19.21 18.02 17.07
C PHE A 184 -20.34 18.15 18.12
N PHE A 185 -21.51 17.55 17.86
CA PHE A 185 -22.56 17.43 18.88
C PHE A 185 -22.06 16.69 20.13
N ALA A 186 -21.47 15.50 19.96
CA ALA A 186 -21.01 14.70 21.10
C ALA A 186 -19.94 15.43 21.93
N LEU A 187 -18.98 16.10 21.28
CA LEU A 187 -17.94 16.86 21.97
C LEU A 187 -18.52 18.06 22.72
N TYR A 188 -19.42 18.82 22.10
CA TYR A 188 -20.09 19.95 22.73
C TYR A 188 -20.87 19.51 23.98
N GLU A 189 -21.74 18.50 23.85
CA GLU A 189 -22.57 18.03 24.96
C GLU A 189 -21.73 17.47 26.11
N GLU A 190 -20.59 16.84 25.84
CA GLU A 190 -19.68 16.35 26.88
C GLU A 190 -18.99 17.48 27.65
N ILE A 191 -18.55 18.55 26.95
CA ILE A 191 -18.00 19.76 27.60
C ILE A 191 -19.05 20.41 28.51
N GLN A 192 -20.30 20.52 28.03
CA GLN A 192 -21.40 21.03 28.83
C GLN A 192 -21.68 20.14 30.04
N ARG A 193 -21.71 18.81 29.86
CA ARG A 193 -21.95 17.83 30.92
C ARG A 193 -20.87 17.86 32.01
N LYS A 194 -19.60 18.06 31.65
CA LYS A 194 -18.48 18.22 32.59
C LYS A 194 -18.46 19.59 33.29
N GLY A 195 -19.23 20.56 32.80
CA GLY A 195 -19.30 21.90 33.37
C GLY A 195 -18.12 22.79 33.03
N TYR A 196 -17.35 22.47 31.98
CA TYR A 196 -16.22 23.27 31.51
C TYR A 196 -16.70 24.48 30.71
N LYS A 197 -17.40 25.40 31.38
CA LYS A 197 -18.03 26.57 30.77
C LYS A 197 -17.02 27.54 30.12
N HIS A 198 -15.76 27.45 30.51
CA HIS A 198 -14.66 28.25 29.97
C HIS A 198 -14.03 27.66 28.70
N LEU A 199 -14.57 26.55 28.16
CA LEU A 199 -14.10 25.93 26.93
C LEU A 199 -15.17 25.96 25.85
N TRP A 200 -14.77 26.36 24.65
CA TRP A 200 -15.56 26.37 23.43
C TRP A 200 -14.93 25.41 22.42
N ILE A 201 -15.77 24.86 21.54
CA ILE A 201 -15.32 24.14 20.35
C ILE A 201 -15.51 25.03 19.14
N ASP A 202 -14.71 24.83 18.09
CA ASP A 202 -15.09 25.28 16.76
C ASP A 202 -16.01 24.24 16.11
N VAL A 203 -16.96 24.70 15.29
CA VAL A 203 -17.92 23.83 14.60
C VAL A 203 -18.13 24.29 13.15
N PRO A 204 -18.25 23.33 12.20
CA PRO A 204 -18.81 23.62 10.89
C PRO A 204 -20.32 23.88 11.01
N ASP A 205 -20.97 24.19 9.89
CA ASP A 205 -22.39 24.54 9.86
C ASP A 205 -23.31 23.42 10.36
N LEU A 206 -22.90 22.17 10.08
CA LEU A 206 -23.62 20.97 10.49
C LEU A 206 -22.85 20.21 11.57
N GLY A 207 -23.36 20.23 12.80
CA GLY A 207 -22.73 19.61 13.97
C GLY A 207 -22.68 18.08 13.99
N GLY A 208 -23.34 17.42 13.04
CA GLY A 208 -23.34 15.96 12.94
C GLY A 208 -22.04 15.36 12.41
N GLY A 209 -21.15 16.15 11.81
CA GLY A 209 -19.88 15.65 11.26
C GLY A 209 -18.94 15.11 12.35
N SER A 210 -17.98 14.27 11.94
CA SER A 210 -16.87 13.85 12.80
C SER A 210 -15.87 14.99 12.99
N VAL A 211 -15.40 15.21 14.22
CA VAL A 211 -14.31 16.16 14.49
C VAL A 211 -13.04 15.75 13.73
N VAL A 212 -12.67 14.46 13.82
CA VAL A 212 -11.50 13.89 13.13
C VAL A 212 -11.70 13.94 11.61
N GLY A 213 -12.80 13.40 11.12
CA GLY A 213 -13.04 13.27 9.68
C GLY A 213 -13.12 14.62 8.96
N ASN A 214 -13.74 15.63 9.58
CA ASN A 214 -13.78 16.99 9.04
C ASN A 214 -12.35 17.58 8.98
N THR A 215 -11.59 17.45 10.06
CA THR A 215 -10.21 17.98 10.17
C THR A 215 -9.26 17.34 9.15
N LEU A 216 -9.34 16.01 8.95
CA LEU A 216 -8.49 15.31 7.99
C LEU A 216 -8.77 15.66 6.53
N ASP A 217 -9.96 16.19 6.24
CA ASP A 217 -10.29 16.71 4.92
C ASP A 217 -10.13 18.25 4.85
N ARG A 218 -9.48 18.84 5.87
CA ARG A 218 -9.21 20.28 6.04
C ARG A 218 -10.48 21.12 6.03
N GLY A 219 -11.52 20.64 6.70
CA GLY A 219 -12.77 21.37 6.83
C GLY A 219 -12.61 22.63 7.67
N VAL A 220 -13.60 23.51 7.52
CA VAL A 220 -13.62 24.86 8.11
C VAL A 220 -14.79 24.98 9.08
N GLY A 221 -14.62 25.81 10.10
CA GLY A 221 -15.72 26.34 10.90
C GLY A 221 -15.54 27.84 11.16
N TYR A 222 -16.20 28.37 12.20
CA TYR A 222 -16.61 29.79 12.20
C TYR A 222 -16.36 30.56 13.49
N THR A 223 -15.54 30.03 14.39
CA THR A 223 -14.91 30.80 15.47
C THR A 223 -13.52 31.26 15.00
N PRO A 224 -12.74 31.96 15.84
CA PRO A 224 -11.31 32.20 15.57
C PRO A 224 -10.47 30.93 15.35
N TYR A 225 -10.95 29.75 15.79
CA TYR A 225 -10.33 28.43 15.54
C TYR A 225 -10.90 27.70 14.32
N GLY A 226 -11.50 28.45 13.38
CA GLY A 226 -12.18 27.90 12.21
C GLY A 226 -11.31 27.15 11.20
N ASP A 227 -9.98 27.26 11.28
CA ASP A 227 -9.08 26.35 10.56
C ASP A 227 -8.81 25.12 11.44
N HIS A 228 -9.65 24.09 11.27
CA HIS A 228 -9.56 22.88 12.08
C HIS A 228 -8.22 22.17 11.92
N TRP A 229 -7.64 22.19 10.70
CA TRP A 229 -6.34 21.57 10.48
C TRP A 229 -5.23 22.37 11.16
N ALA A 230 -5.28 23.69 11.19
CA ALA A 230 -4.31 24.47 11.97
C ALA A 230 -4.41 24.22 13.49
N CYS A 231 -5.56 23.75 13.98
CA CYS A 231 -5.82 23.55 15.41
C CYS A 231 -5.58 22.12 15.91
N HIS A 232 -5.21 21.17 15.05
CA HIS A 232 -4.87 19.82 15.50
C HIS A 232 -3.49 19.76 16.15
N SER A 233 -3.29 18.79 17.04
CA SER A 233 -1.96 18.43 17.54
C SER A 233 -1.85 16.94 17.81
N GLY A 234 -1.14 16.25 16.92
CA GLY A 234 -0.81 14.85 17.06
C GLY A 234 -1.92 13.88 16.60
N LEU A 235 -1.50 12.83 15.91
CA LEU A 235 -2.32 11.78 15.33
C LEU A 235 -1.84 10.41 15.82
N GLU A 236 -2.75 9.47 16.02
CA GLU A 236 -2.44 8.03 15.99
C GLU A 236 -2.91 7.47 14.65
N VAL A 237 -2.05 6.76 13.92
CA VAL A 237 -2.28 6.32 12.55
C VAL A 237 -1.88 4.86 12.39
N VAL A 238 -2.73 4.07 11.72
CA VAL A 238 -2.36 2.74 11.22
C VAL A 238 -1.86 2.90 9.78
N LEU A 239 -0.60 2.53 9.54
CA LEU A 239 0.04 2.57 8.22
C LEU A 239 -0.48 1.43 7.33
N PRO A 240 -0.30 1.50 5.99
CA PRO A 240 -0.77 0.46 5.07
C PRO A 240 -0.09 -0.91 5.29
N THR A 241 1.01 -0.97 6.03
CA THR A 241 1.68 -2.19 6.49
C THR A 241 1.01 -2.84 7.72
N GLY A 242 0.12 -2.11 8.40
CA GLY A 242 -0.50 -2.51 9.66
C GLY A 242 0.25 -2.03 10.91
N GLU A 243 1.35 -1.30 10.76
CA GLU A 243 2.08 -0.69 11.88
C GLU A 243 1.31 0.52 12.44
N VAL A 244 1.47 0.80 13.75
CA VAL A 244 0.85 1.94 14.42
C VAL A 244 1.91 2.99 14.70
N MET A 245 1.63 4.23 14.30
CA MET A 245 2.49 5.38 14.53
C MET A 245 1.73 6.47 15.28
N ARG A 246 2.42 7.18 16.18
CA ARG A 246 1.96 8.45 16.73
C ARG A 246 2.84 9.58 16.21
N THR A 247 2.25 10.68 15.79
CA THR A 247 2.97 11.85 15.27
C THR A 247 3.30 12.87 16.35
N GLY A 248 4.16 13.83 16.02
CA GLY A 248 4.55 14.93 16.91
C GLY A 248 5.16 14.45 18.22
N MET A 249 4.83 15.12 19.33
CA MET A 249 5.25 14.70 20.66
C MET A 249 4.69 13.34 21.09
N GLY A 250 3.68 12.81 20.40
CA GLY A 250 3.12 11.48 20.65
C GLY A 250 4.09 10.33 20.37
N ALA A 251 5.13 10.57 19.58
CA ALA A 251 6.21 9.62 19.33
C ALA A 251 7.14 9.44 20.54
N LEU A 252 7.19 10.41 21.46
CA LEU A 252 7.97 10.32 22.69
C LEU A 252 7.17 9.53 23.75
N PRO A 253 7.66 8.38 24.23
CA PRO A 253 6.99 7.62 25.28
C PRO A 253 6.85 8.44 26.57
N ASN A 254 5.72 8.29 27.28
CA ASN A 254 5.42 9.00 28.53
C ASN A 254 5.42 10.54 28.43
N ASN A 255 5.17 11.08 27.24
CA ASN A 255 5.02 12.52 27.06
C ASN A 255 3.74 13.04 27.75
N ASN A 256 3.73 14.34 28.03
CA ASN A 256 2.58 15.11 28.54
C ASN A 256 2.22 16.28 27.62
N SER A 257 2.68 16.24 26.36
CA SER A 257 2.64 17.39 25.44
C SER A 257 2.15 17.03 24.04
N TRP A 258 1.60 15.83 23.84
CA TRP A 258 1.10 15.36 22.54
C TRP A 258 0.05 16.30 21.92
N GLN A 259 -0.93 16.73 22.71
CA GLN A 259 -2.00 17.64 22.26
C GLN A 259 -1.57 19.13 22.27
N ILE A 260 -0.36 19.45 22.75
CA ILE A 260 0.09 20.82 23.00
C ILE A 260 1.08 21.29 21.92
N PHE A 261 2.01 20.41 21.51
CA PHE A 261 3.05 20.75 20.53
C PHE A 261 3.04 19.79 19.33
N PRO A 262 2.55 20.22 18.15
CA PRO A 262 2.30 19.32 17.03
C PRO A 262 3.57 18.81 16.35
N TYR A 263 4.66 19.57 16.39
CA TYR A 263 5.82 19.30 15.53
C TYR A 263 6.69 18.13 16.01
N GLY A 264 6.84 17.94 17.33
CA GLY A 264 7.78 16.95 17.87
C GLY A 264 9.22 17.23 17.44
N PHE A 265 9.88 16.24 16.84
CA PHE A 265 11.27 16.33 16.36
C PHE A 265 11.43 15.68 14.99
N GLY A 266 12.20 16.31 14.09
CA GLY A 266 12.44 15.83 12.72
C GLY A 266 11.39 16.34 11.71
N PRO A 267 11.20 15.63 10.58
CA PRO A 267 10.18 15.99 9.59
C PRO A 267 8.76 15.94 10.16
N TYR A 268 8.03 17.04 10.00
CA TYR A 268 6.64 17.12 10.41
C TYR A 268 5.74 16.36 9.43
N SER A 269 5.18 15.25 9.89
CA SER A 269 4.56 14.25 9.00
C SER A 269 3.04 14.35 8.92
N ASP A 270 2.37 15.02 9.85
CA ASP A 270 0.91 15.00 10.00
C ASP A 270 0.20 15.42 8.71
N GLY A 271 0.75 16.41 8.00
CA GLY A 271 0.20 16.93 6.75
C GLY A 271 -0.01 15.88 5.66
N ILE A 272 0.83 14.84 5.62
CA ILE A 272 0.68 13.78 4.64
C ILE A 272 -0.61 12.98 4.87
N PHE A 273 -1.17 12.92 6.09
CA PHE A 273 -2.37 12.15 6.40
C PHE A 273 -3.69 12.90 6.15
N THR A 274 -3.62 14.12 5.58
CA THR A 274 -4.82 14.90 5.21
C THR A 274 -5.11 14.82 3.73
N GLN A 275 -6.39 14.69 3.38
CA GLN A 275 -6.86 14.57 2.00
C GLN A 275 -6.00 13.59 1.17
N SER A 276 -5.63 12.46 1.77
CA SER A 276 -4.68 11.50 1.19
C SER A 276 -5.10 10.06 1.48
N ASN A 277 -4.25 9.12 1.09
CA ASN A 277 -4.44 7.69 1.30
C ASN A 277 -3.17 7.01 1.86
N TYR A 278 -2.45 7.69 2.75
CA TYR A 278 -1.21 7.18 3.34
C TYR A 278 -1.35 6.48 4.70
N GLY A 279 -2.52 6.56 5.35
CA GLY A 279 -2.77 5.88 6.61
C GLY A 279 -4.23 5.99 7.07
N ILE A 280 -4.58 5.24 8.12
CA ILE A 280 -5.90 5.28 8.77
C ILE A 280 -5.75 5.91 10.16
N VAL A 281 -6.25 7.12 10.34
CA VAL A 281 -6.18 7.84 11.62
C VAL A 281 -7.17 7.25 12.62
N THR A 282 -6.68 6.86 13.79
CA THR A 282 -7.46 6.22 14.87
C THR A 282 -7.65 7.11 16.09
N LYS A 283 -6.85 8.18 16.24
CA LYS A 283 -6.98 9.20 17.30
C LYS A 283 -6.41 10.53 16.79
N MET A 284 -6.93 11.64 17.29
CA MET A 284 -6.44 12.98 16.97
C MET A 284 -6.58 13.90 18.18
N GLY A 285 -5.51 14.66 18.47
CA GLY A 285 -5.56 15.77 19.41
C GLY A 285 -6.03 17.06 18.75
N MET A 286 -6.77 17.89 19.49
CA MET A 286 -7.32 19.15 19.00
C MET A 286 -7.28 20.23 20.09
N ALA A 287 -6.93 21.46 19.71
CA ALA A 287 -7.07 22.62 20.58
C ALA A 287 -8.55 23.03 20.73
N LEU A 288 -8.92 23.49 21.92
CA LEU A 288 -10.21 24.05 22.28
C LEU A 288 -10.06 25.54 22.58
N MET A 289 -11.04 26.35 22.19
CA MET A 289 -10.99 27.79 22.39
C MET A 289 -11.36 28.13 23.84
N PRO A 290 -10.54 28.90 24.57
CA PRO A 290 -10.98 29.47 25.85
C PRO A 290 -12.18 30.41 25.64
N ASP A 291 -13.10 30.47 26.61
CA ASP A 291 -14.19 31.44 26.59
C ASP A 291 -13.62 32.86 26.41
N PRO A 292 -14.02 33.59 25.35
CA PRO A 292 -13.48 34.91 25.06
C PRO A 292 -13.91 35.99 26.07
N GLY A 293 -14.77 35.70 27.04
CA GLY A 293 -15.27 36.67 28.02
C GLY A 293 -16.42 37.52 27.48
N GLY A 294 -17.06 37.06 26.40
CA GLY A 294 -18.21 37.69 25.74
C GLY A 294 -18.12 37.68 24.21
N TYR A 295 -19.28 37.74 23.56
CA TYR A 295 -19.41 37.84 22.10
C TYR A 295 -20.64 38.66 21.71
N GLU A 296 -20.64 39.21 20.48
CA GLU A 296 -21.82 39.83 19.84
C GLU A 296 -21.77 39.60 18.34
N SER A 297 -22.85 39.00 17.83
CA SER A 297 -23.09 38.81 16.40
C SER A 297 -23.68 40.08 15.78
N TYR A 298 -23.37 40.29 14.51
CA TYR A 298 -23.88 41.41 13.73
C TYR A 298 -24.12 40.99 12.28
N LEU A 299 -25.06 41.69 11.64
CA LEU A 299 -25.47 41.44 10.27
C LEU A 299 -25.48 42.74 9.47
N TYR A 300 -24.84 42.74 8.31
CA TYR A 300 -24.93 43.80 7.32
C TYR A 300 -25.49 43.26 6.01
N THR A 301 -26.33 44.05 5.35
CA THR A 301 -26.84 43.75 4.01
C THR A 301 -26.39 44.78 2.99
N PHE A 302 -26.16 44.32 1.76
CA PHE A 302 -25.73 45.13 0.62
C PHE A 302 -26.63 44.83 -0.59
N GLN A 303 -27.05 45.87 -1.28
CA GLN A 303 -28.21 45.78 -2.17
C GLN A 303 -27.87 45.30 -3.57
N LYS A 304 -26.63 45.50 -4.04
CA LYS A 304 -26.28 45.29 -5.45
C LYS A 304 -25.23 44.20 -5.62
N GLU A 305 -25.25 43.55 -6.78
CA GLU A 305 -24.21 42.59 -7.15
C GLU A 305 -22.82 43.26 -7.17
N GLU A 306 -22.74 44.51 -7.65
CA GLU A 306 -21.50 45.27 -7.77
C GLU A 306 -20.87 45.64 -6.42
N ASP A 307 -21.61 45.53 -5.32
CA ASP A 307 -21.12 45.82 -3.97
C ASP A 307 -20.08 44.78 -3.49
N LEU A 308 -20.00 43.61 -4.15
CA LEU A 308 -19.05 42.54 -3.81
C LEU A 308 -17.59 43.03 -3.80
N ALA A 309 -17.14 43.71 -4.87
CA ALA A 309 -15.75 44.11 -4.97
C ALA A 309 -15.33 45.14 -3.90
N PRO A 310 -16.06 46.27 -3.71
CA PRO A 310 -15.77 47.21 -2.63
C PRO A 310 -15.83 46.55 -1.24
N LEU A 311 -16.78 45.64 -1.01
CA LEU A 311 -16.91 44.94 0.26
C LEU A 311 -15.69 44.06 0.56
N VAL A 312 -15.20 43.31 -0.42
CA VAL A 312 -13.98 42.50 -0.25
C VAL A 312 -12.75 43.38 0.03
N GLU A 313 -12.66 44.57 -0.59
CA GLU A 313 -11.59 45.53 -0.31
C GLU A 313 -11.65 46.11 1.12
N ILE A 314 -12.85 46.26 1.69
CA ILE A 314 -13.05 46.63 3.10
C ILE A 314 -12.72 45.47 4.04
N ILE A 315 -13.17 44.25 3.71
CA ILE A 315 -12.95 43.05 4.53
C ILE A 315 -11.45 42.73 4.64
N ARG A 316 -10.69 42.80 3.54
CA ARG A 316 -9.26 42.40 3.50
C ARG A 316 -8.42 43.00 4.64
N PRO A 317 -8.31 44.33 4.81
CA PRO A 317 -7.47 44.91 5.87
C PRO A 317 -8.02 44.60 7.27
N LEU A 318 -9.34 44.57 7.45
CA LEU A 318 -9.95 44.27 8.75
C LEU A 318 -9.73 42.82 9.19
N ARG A 319 -9.77 41.88 8.23
CA ARG A 319 -9.50 40.46 8.47
C ARG A 319 -8.03 40.20 8.78
N ILE A 320 -7.10 40.79 8.02
CA ILE A 320 -5.65 40.66 8.25
C ILE A 320 -5.25 41.27 9.60
N ALA A 321 -5.91 42.36 10.01
CA ALA A 321 -5.67 43.02 11.29
C ALA A 321 -6.36 42.34 12.49
N ASN A 322 -7.08 41.23 12.28
CA ASN A 322 -7.90 40.55 13.30
C ASN A 322 -8.94 41.48 13.97
N ILE A 323 -9.46 42.47 13.24
CA ILE A 323 -10.69 43.20 13.64
C ILE A 323 -11.91 42.32 13.33
N LEU A 324 -11.86 41.63 12.18
CA LEU A 324 -12.74 40.49 11.87
C LEU A 324 -11.99 39.22 12.30
N GLU A 325 -12.38 38.66 13.45
CA GLU A 325 -11.61 37.63 14.14
C GLU A 325 -11.91 36.22 13.65
N ASN A 326 -13.19 35.91 13.42
CA ASN A 326 -13.60 34.61 12.94
C ASN A 326 -13.56 34.52 11.40
N VAL A 327 -13.77 33.32 10.87
CA VAL A 327 -13.98 33.12 9.43
C VAL A 327 -15.30 33.78 9.05
N ALA A 328 -15.20 34.92 8.36
CA ALA A 328 -16.35 35.67 7.93
C ALA A 328 -17.14 34.93 6.84
N GLN A 329 -18.48 34.99 6.92
CA GLN A 329 -19.37 34.48 5.88
C GLN A 329 -20.03 35.63 5.14
N LEU A 330 -19.61 35.83 3.88
CA LEU A 330 -20.28 36.71 2.93
C LEU A 330 -21.12 35.85 1.98
N ARG A 331 -22.44 35.92 2.13
CA ARG A 331 -23.40 35.01 1.48
C ARG A 331 -24.31 35.74 0.52
N HIS A 332 -24.76 35.04 -0.51
CA HIS A 332 -25.83 35.51 -1.37
C HIS A 332 -27.21 35.28 -0.75
N VAL A 333 -28.16 36.19 -1.00
CA VAL A 333 -29.51 36.13 -0.42
C VAL A 333 -30.27 34.87 -0.80
N LEU A 334 -30.02 34.30 -1.98
CA LEU A 334 -30.72 33.09 -2.43
C LEU A 334 -30.42 31.88 -1.52
N GLU A 335 -29.25 31.82 -0.90
CA GLU A 335 -28.94 30.79 0.10
C GLU A 335 -29.79 30.94 1.36
N GLN A 336 -30.04 32.17 1.80
CA GLN A 336 -30.93 32.44 2.93
C GLN A 336 -32.33 31.93 2.64
N VAL A 337 -32.82 32.17 1.42
CA VAL A 337 -34.12 31.67 0.94
C VAL A 337 -34.15 30.14 0.96
N ALA A 338 -33.10 29.47 0.49
CA ALA A 338 -33.02 28.00 0.50
C ALA A 338 -32.99 27.43 1.93
N CYS A 339 -32.29 28.08 2.87
CA CYS A 339 -32.23 27.65 4.26
C CYS A 339 -33.54 27.80 5.05
N LEU A 340 -34.58 28.44 4.47
CA LEU A 340 -35.96 28.36 4.99
C LEU A 340 -36.59 26.97 4.79
N GLY A 341 -35.95 26.10 4.01
CA GLY A 341 -36.35 24.70 3.84
C GLY A 341 -37.61 24.48 3.03
N LYS A 342 -37.99 25.46 2.19
CA LYS A 342 -39.13 25.38 1.26
C LYS A 342 -38.65 25.00 -0.14
N PRO A 343 -39.47 24.26 -0.92
CA PRO A 343 -39.11 23.90 -2.28
C PRO A 343 -39.06 25.14 -3.16
N ARG A 344 -38.20 25.12 -4.17
CA ARG A 344 -38.01 26.18 -5.16
C ARG A 344 -39.32 26.71 -5.75
N SER A 345 -40.27 25.81 -6.03
CA SER A 345 -41.59 26.12 -6.58
C SER A 345 -42.45 27.02 -5.68
N THR A 346 -42.14 27.13 -4.39
CA THR A 346 -42.77 28.09 -3.47
C THR A 346 -42.50 29.53 -3.91
N TYR A 347 -41.33 29.77 -4.50
CA TYR A 347 -40.85 31.09 -4.86
C TYR A 347 -40.90 31.33 -6.37
N TRP A 348 -40.57 30.32 -7.18
CA TRP A 348 -40.57 30.41 -8.64
C TRP A 348 -40.70 29.03 -9.32
N GLU A 349 -41.65 28.90 -10.25
CA GLU A 349 -41.90 27.67 -11.02
C GLU A 349 -41.27 27.67 -12.42
N GLY A 350 -40.57 28.75 -12.80
CA GLY A 350 -39.96 28.85 -14.12
C GLY A 350 -38.78 27.89 -14.34
N LYS A 351 -38.46 27.62 -15.62
CA LYS A 351 -37.34 26.78 -16.05
C LYS A 351 -36.03 27.58 -16.08
N GLY A 352 -34.91 26.90 -15.82
CA GLY A 352 -33.57 27.52 -15.83
C GLY A 352 -33.19 28.13 -14.48
N ALA A 353 -32.14 28.95 -14.44
CA ALA A 353 -31.73 29.66 -13.24
C ALA A 353 -32.75 30.75 -12.88
N MET A 354 -33.03 30.94 -11.59
CA MET A 354 -33.93 31.98 -11.07
C MET A 354 -33.41 33.38 -11.46
N PRO A 355 -34.24 34.21 -12.15
CA PRO A 355 -33.87 35.57 -12.50
C PRO A 355 -33.62 36.44 -11.26
N ASP A 356 -32.64 37.34 -11.35
CA ASP A 356 -32.24 38.20 -10.22
C ASP A 356 -33.41 39.07 -9.72
N ASP A 357 -34.27 39.59 -10.61
CA ASP A 357 -35.45 40.38 -10.23
C ASP A 357 -36.43 39.57 -9.37
N VAL A 358 -36.61 38.29 -9.67
CA VAL A 358 -37.42 37.38 -8.85
C VAL A 358 -36.77 37.15 -7.49
N ILE A 359 -35.45 36.94 -7.45
CA ILE A 359 -34.70 36.79 -6.19
C ILE A 359 -34.88 38.03 -5.31
N HIS A 360 -34.80 39.23 -5.89
CA HIS A 360 -35.01 40.48 -5.17
C HIS A 360 -36.45 40.65 -4.66
N GLU A 361 -37.47 40.26 -5.42
CA GLU A 361 -38.86 40.27 -4.93
C GLU A 361 -39.07 39.29 -3.75
N VAL A 362 -38.43 38.13 -3.79
CA VAL A 362 -38.44 37.19 -2.65
C VAL A 362 -37.68 37.80 -1.45
N ALA A 363 -36.51 38.40 -1.67
CA ALA A 363 -35.70 39.01 -0.62
C ALA A 363 -36.43 40.12 0.14
N LYS A 364 -37.30 40.89 -0.53
CA LYS A 364 -38.16 41.92 0.11
C LYS A 364 -39.09 41.34 1.17
N THR A 365 -39.46 40.07 1.08
CA THR A 365 -40.34 39.40 2.05
C THR A 365 -39.61 38.91 3.30
N LEU A 366 -38.27 38.90 3.27
CA LEU A 366 -37.45 38.43 4.38
C LEU A 366 -37.25 39.53 5.44
N SER A 367 -36.93 39.10 6.65
CA SER A 367 -36.71 39.94 7.84
C SER A 367 -35.64 41.03 7.64
N HIS A 368 -34.64 40.76 6.79
CA HIS A 368 -33.56 41.70 6.47
C HIS A 368 -33.86 42.59 5.26
N GLY A 369 -34.98 42.38 4.55
CA GLY A 369 -35.40 43.15 3.37
C GLY A 369 -34.52 42.96 2.14
N ASP A 370 -34.79 43.76 1.11
CA ASP A 370 -34.12 43.69 -0.20
C ASP A 370 -32.60 43.81 -0.12
N CYS A 371 -31.90 42.78 -0.59
CA CYS A 371 -30.44 42.73 -0.69
C CYS A 371 -29.97 41.62 -1.62
N THR A 372 -28.73 41.72 -2.08
CA THR A 372 -28.01 40.65 -2.80
C THR A 372 -27.06 39.92 -1.85
N TRP A 373 -26.32 40.67 -1.04
CA TRP A 373 -25.26 40.15 -0.18
C TRP A 373 -25.56 40.36 1.29
N LEU A 374 -25.23 39.35 2.10
CA LEU A 374 -25.33 39.38 3.55
C LEU A 374 -23.96 39.04 4.14
N TYR A 375 -23.49 39.87 5.07
CA TYR A 375 -22.30 39.60 5.84
C TYR A 375 -22.67 39.26 7.28
N TYR A 376 -22.34 38.03 7.68
CA TYR A 376 -22.45 37.57 9.06
C TYR A 376 -21.09 37.67 9.73
N GLY A 377 -21.03 38.36 10.87
CA GLY A 377 -19.82 38.45 11.67
C GLY A 377 -20.09 38.39 13.16
N MET A 378 -19.03 38.12 13.92
CA MET A 378 -19.06 38.11 15.37
C MET A 378 -17.82 38.83 15.91
N ALA A 379 -18.02 39.66 16.94
CA ALA A 379 -16.94 40.28 17.69
C ALA A 379 -16.77 39.54 19.02
N TYR A 380 -15.53 39.21 19.37
CA TYR A 380 -15.20 38.44 20.58
C TYR A 380 -14.43 39.32 21.58
N GLY A 381 -14.61 39.02 22.87
CA GLY A 381 -13.90 39.68 23.96
C GLY A 381 -14.77 40.42 24.97
N PRO A 382 -14.14 41.10 25.94
CA PRO A 382 -14.81 42.03 26.83
C PRO A 382 -15.57 43.12 26.05
N LYS A 383 -16.65 43.64 26.64
CA LYS A 383 -17.57 44.59 26.01
C LYS A 383 -16.86 45.78 25.35
N ASP A 384 -15.89 46.39 26.03
CA ASP A 384 -15.22 47.60 25.52
C ASP A 384 -14.35 47.31 24.28
N ILE A 385 -13.72 46.12 24.24
CA ILE A 385 -12.95 45.66 23.07
C ILE A 385 -13.89 45.36 21.89
N ARG A 386 -15.01 44.68 22.16
CA ARG A 386 -16.02 44.40 21.13
C ARG A 386 -16.60 45.69 20.56
N GLN A 387 -16.96 46.64 21.41
CA GLN A 387 -17.50 47.93 20.97
C GLN A 387 -16.51 48.68 20.08
N TYR A 388 -15.24 48.74 20.47
CA TYR A 388 -14.20 49.37 19.65
C TYR A 388 -14.09 48.74 18.25
N LYS A 389 -14.10 47.40 18.16
CA LYS A 389 -14.08 46.69 16.87
C LYS A 389 -15.35 46.94 16.07
N LEU A 390 -16.52 46.86 16.70
CA LEU A 390 -17.82 47.08 16.08
C LEU A 390 -17.96 48.50 15.50
N ASP A 391 -17.41 49.51 16.19
CA ASP A 391 -17.41 50.89 15.71
C ASP A 391 -16.56 51.04 14.44
N ILE A 392 -15.39 50.40 14.38
CA ILE A 392 -14.55 50.35 13.18
C ILE A 392 -15.30 49.65 12.04
N ILE A 393 -15.83 48.45 12.30
CA ILE A 393 -16.56 47.66 11.30
C ILE A 393 -17.74 48.46 10.74
N HIS A 394 -18.52 49.09 11.62
CA HIS A 394 -19.66 49.92 11.22
C HIS A 394 -19.22 51.09 10.34
N LYS A 395 -18.18 51.82 10.77
CA LYS A 395 -17.63 52.94 10.00
C LYS A 395 -17.19 52.52 8.60
N GLU A 396 -16.52 51.38 8.47
CA GLU A 396 -16.01 50.92 7.17
C GLU A 396 -17.13 50.33 6.30
N PHE A 397 -17.99 49.46 6.83
CA PHE A 397 -19.05 48.80 6.06
C PHE A 397 -20.10 49.78 5.54
N MET A 398 -20.41 50.82 6.30
CA MET A 398 -21.36 51.85 5.88
C MET A 398 -20.83 52.81 4.81
N GLN A 399 -19.57 52.65 4.37
CA GLN A 399 -19.05 53.37 3.19
C GLN A 399 -19.67 52.88 1.88
N ILE A 400 -20.21 51.65 1.86
CA ILE A 400 -20.89 51.11 0.67
C ILE A 400 -22.29 51.74 0.55
N PRO A 401 -22.61 52.41 -0.58
CA PRO A 401 -23.91 53.03 -0.76
C PRO A 401 -25.06 52.02 -0.67
N GLY A 402 -26.02 52.28 0.23
CA GLY A 402 -27.17 51.40 0.43
C GLY A 402 -26.92 50.23 1.41
N ALA A 403 -25.73 50.12 2.00
CA ALA A 403 -25.47 49.17 3.07
C ALA A 403 -26.39 49.44 4.28
N ARG A 404 -26.89 48.38 4.90
CA ARG A 404 -27.73 48.46 6.10
C ARG A 404 -27.17 47.56 7.20
N ARG A 405 -27.03 48.11 8.40
CA ARG A 405 -26.87 47.30 9.62
C ARG A 405 -28.25 46.80 10.04
N ILE A 406 -28.42 45.50 10.14
CA ILE A 406 -29.64 44.91 10.68
C ILE A 406 -29.49 44.80 12.19
N ASP A 407 -30.50 45.25 12.93
CA ASP A 407 -30.57 45.07 14.37
C ASP A 407 -31.02 43.62 14.66
N PRO A 408 -30.15 42.76 15.21
CA PRO A 408 -30.51 41.37 15.50
C PRO A 408 -31.74 41.22 16.41
N SER A 409 -32.03 42.20 17.26
CA SER A 409 -33.19 42.15 18.17
C SER A 409 -34.54 42.23 17.42
N THR A 410 -34.53 42.67 16.16
CA THR A 410 -35.71 42.73 15.29
C THR A 410 -35.94 41.45 14.49
N LEU A 411 -34.97 40.52 14.48
CA LEU A 411 -35.07 39.28 13.71
C LEU A 411 -35.96 38.25 14.41
N PRO A 412 -36.82 37.51 13.67
CA PRO A 412 -37.58 36.39 14.20
C PRO A 412 -36.69 35.36 14.89
N LYS A 413 -37.16 34.68 15.94
CA LYS A 413 -36.35 33.70 16.68
C LYS A 413 -35.97 32.45 15.86
N ASP A 414 -36.76 32.16 14.84
CA ASP A 414 -36.57 31.09 13.87
C ASP A 414 -35.81 31.54 12.61
N ASP A 415 -35.39 32.81 12.56
CA ASP A 415 -34.53 33.32 11.49
C ASP A 415 -33.20 32.58 11.43
N TYR A 416 -32.70 32.38 10.21
CA TYR A 416 -31.44 31.69 9.96
C TYR A 416 -30.24 32.35 10.65
N PHE A 417 -30.27 33.68 10.85
CA PHE A 417 -29.25 34.42 11.59
C PHE A 417 -28.90 33.76 12.93
N TRP A 418 -29.91 33.29 13.69
CA TRP A 418 -29.66 32.67 14.99
C TRP A 418 -28.93 31.32 14.90
N SER A 419 -29.02 30.64 13.76
CA SER A 419 -28.18 29.46 13.52
C SER A 419 -26.72 29.85 13.38
N LYS A 420 -26.43 30.97 12.69
CA LYS A 420 -25.06 31.48 12.52
C LYS A 420 -24.48 32.06 13.79
N ASP A 421 -25.29 32.75 14.57
CA ASP A 421 -24.93 33.20 15.91
C ASP A 421 -24.47 32.03 16.79
N ARG A 422 -25.26 30.95 16.86
CA ARG A 422 -24.88 29.74 17.60
C ARG A 422 -23.61 29.09 17.08
N VAL A 423 -23.52 28.90 15.77
CA VAL A 423 -22.36 28.25 15.13
C VAL A 423 -21.07 29.04 15.35
N ALA A 424 -21.09 30.37 15.20
CA ALA A 424 -19.94 31.24 15.46
C ALA A 424 -19.60 31.40 16.96
N ALA A 425 -20.51 30.97 17.85
CA ALA A 425 -20.29 30.84 19.30
C ALA A 425 -19.89 29.40 19.72
N GLY A 426 -19.54 28.53 18.77
CA GLY A 426 -19.13 27.16 19.07
C GLY A 426 -20.27 26.22 19.48
N ILE A 427 -21.52 26.58 19.20
CA ILE A 427 -22.72 25.81 19.52
C ILE A 427 -23.21 25.11 18.23
N PRO A 428 -22.97 23.80 18.07
CA PRO A 428 -23.32 23.10 16.84
C PRO A 428 -24.84 23.08 16.58
N ASP A 429 -25.22 23.18 15.30
CA ASP A 429 -26.60 23.24 14.80
C ASP A 429 -26.77 22.31 13.56
N LEU A 430 -27.95 22.29 12.94
CA LEU A 430 -28.29 21.55 11.72
C LEU A 430 -29.12 22.34 10.69
N GLN A 431 -29.36 23.65 10.90
CA GLN A 431 -30.28 24.43 10.05
C GLN A 431 -29.87 24.46 8.58
N GLU A 432 -28.57 24.56 8.31
CA GLU A 432 -28.02 24.66 6.94
C GLU A 432 -28.61 23.57 6.02
N LEU A 433 -28.79 22.37 6.57
CA LEU A 433 -29.27 21.20 5.85
C LEU A 433 -30.66 21.40 5.23
N ALA A 434 -31.46 22.35 5.72
CA ALA A 434 -32.77 22.65 5.16
C ALA A 434 -32.73 23.02 3.67
N TRP A 435 -31.61 23.56 3.17
CA TRP A 435 -31.44 23.93 1.77
C TRP A 435 -31.58 22.77 0.78
N VAL A 436 -31.35 21.51 1.19
CA VAL A 436 -31.50 20.36 0.27
C VAL A 436 -32.98 20.13 -0.08
N ASN A 437 -33.91 20.77 0.64
CA ASN A 437 -35.33 20.77 0.27
C ASN A 437 -35.65 21.66 -0.94
N TRP A 438 -34.67 22.37 -1.50
CA TRP A 438 -34.86 23.20 -2.68
C TRP A 438 -35.42 22.41 -3.86
N ASN A 439 -34.91 21.19 -4.05
CA ASN A 439 -35.39 20.23 -5.06
C ASN A 439 -35.98 18.99 -4.38
N PRO A 440 -36.96 18.31 -5.01
CA PRO A 440 -37.35 16.97 -4.59
C PRO A 440 -36.13 16.03 -4.63
N ASN A 441 -35.98 15.17 -3.63
CA ASN A 441 -34.80 14.29 -3.47
C ASN A 441 -33.45 15.03 -3.52
N GLY A 442 -33.37 16.24 -2.96
CA GLY A 442 -32.23 17.11 -3.14
C GLY A 442 -30.89 16.49 -2.77
N GLY A 443 -29.96 16.52 -3.73
CA GLY A 443 -28.53 16.41 -3.51
C GLY A 443 -27.88 17.79 -3.60
N HIS A 444 -26.66 17.89 -3.07
CA HIS A 444 -25.80 19.05 -3.29
C HIS A 444 -24.40 18.58 -3.68
N ILE A 445 -23.67 19.42 -4.41
CA ILE A 445 -22.26 19.25 -4.73
C ILE A 445 -21.60 20.63 -4.75
N ALA A 446 -20.38 20.71 -4.23
CA ALA A 446 -19.68 21.98 -4.05
C ALA A 446 -18.55 22.16 -5.08
N PHE A 447 -18.50 23.36 -5.65
CA PHE A 447 -17.34 23.91 -6.36
C PHE A 447 -16.64 24.91 -5.44
N SER A 448 -15.36 24.67 -5.12
CA SER A 448 -14.69 25.32 -3.99
C SER A 448 -13.29 25.90 -4.31
N PRO A 449 -13.15 26.81 -5.30
CA PRO A 449 -11.88 27.46 -5.62
C PRO A 449 -11.41 28.43 -4.52
N VAL A 450 -10.10 28.57 -4.41
CA VAL A 450 -9.43 29.53 -3.52
C VAL A 450 -8.95 30.73 -4.32
N SER A 451 -9.10 31.92 -3.75
CA SER A 451 -8.61 33.17 -4.34
C SER A 451 -8.00 34.11 -3.29
N PRO A 452 -7.19 35.10 -3.70
CA PRO A 452 -6.79 36.20 -2.83
C PRO A 452 -8.01 37.00 -2.36
N VAL A 453 -7.94 37.62 -1.16
CA VAL A 453 -9.00 38.53 -0.67
C VAL A 453 -8.94 39.87 -1.39
N ARG A 454 -9.35 39.90 -2.66
CA ARG A 454 -9.32 41.10 -3.53
C ARG A 454 -10.63 41.18 -4.31
N GLY A 455 -11.17 42.39 -4.41
CA GLY A 455 -12.45 42.63 -5.11
C GLY A 455 -12.47 42.12 -6.56
N PRO A 456 -11.42 42.36 -7.37
CA PRO A 456 -11.34 41.84 -8.73
C PRO A 456 -11.36 40.30 -8.81
N ASP A 457 -10.61 39.63 -7.93
CA ASP A 457 -10.53 38.16 -7.89
C ASP A 457 -11.87 37.53 -7.48
N ALA A 458 -12.50 38.07 -6.43
CA ALA A 458 -13.84 37.64 -6.01
C ALA A 458 -14.85 37.80 -7.14
N THR A 459 -14.90 38.98 -7.77
CA THR A 459 -15.84 39.26 -8.88
C THR A 459 -15.60 38.36 -10.09
N ALA A 460 -14.33 38.07 -10.42
CA ALA A 460 -14.00 37.20 -11.55
C ALA A 460 -14.55 35.78 -11.35
N LEU A 461 -14.28 35.18 -10.18
CA LEU A 461 -14.79 33.86 -9.83
C LEU A 461 -16.33 33.83 -9.75
N TRP A 462 -16.94 34.85 -9.17
CA TRP A 462 -18.40 34.98 -9.10
C TRP A 462 -19.04 34.98 -10.50
N LYS A 463 -18.55 35.84 -11.40
CA LYS A 463 -19.07 35.96 -12.78
C LYS A 463 -18.92 34.64 -13.54
N LEU A 464 -17.76 34.00 -13.41
CA LEU A 464 -17.46 32.72 -14.03
C LEU A 464 -18.44 31.64 -13.57
N ALA A 465 -18.60 31.46 -12.26
CA ALA A 465 -19.48 30.45 -11.71
C ALA A 465 -20.96 30.73 -12.02
N LYS A 466 -21.42 31.99 -11.89
CA LYS A 466 -22.78 32.40 -12.26
C LYS A 466 -23.09 32.07 -13.72
N ALA A 467 -22.18 32.43 -14.64
CA ALA A 467 -22.37 32.18 -16.06
C ALA A 467 -22.51 30.69 -16.39
N ARG A 468 -21.72 29.82 -15.73
CA ARG A 468 -21.82 28.37 -15.87
C ARG A 468 -23.14 27.82 -15.32
N CYS A 469 -23.56 28.25 -14.13
CA CYS A 469 -24.87 27.86 -13.58
C CYS A 469 -26.02 28.24 -14.52
N VAL A 470 -26.04 29.49 -15.00
CA VAL A 470 -27.05 29.98 -15.95
C VAL A 470 -27.03 29.19 -17.26
N GLN A 471 -25.85 28.89 -17.81
CA GLN A 471 -25.68 28.09 -19.03
C GLN A 471 -26.39 26.73 -18.94
N TYR A 472 -26.35 26.09 -17.77
CA TYR A 472 -26.92 24.76 -17.53
C TYR A 472 -28.29 24.80 -16.83
N GLY A 473 -28.86 25.99 -16.64
CA GLY A 473 -30.18 26.18 -16.04
C GLY A 473 -30.24 25.82 -14.55
N LEU A 474 -29.13 25.99 -13.83
CA LEU A 474 -28.98 25.70 -12.41
C LEU A 474 -29.00 27.00 -11.61
N ASP A 475 -29.67 26.99 -10.45
CA ASP A 475 -29.64 28.13 -9.53
C ASP A 475 -28.23 28.28 -8.92
N PHE A 476 -27.84 29.52 -8.61
CA PHE A 476 -26.49 29.87 -8.18
C PHE A 476 -26.46 30.26 -6.70
N PHE A 477 -25.82 29.44 -5.86
CA PHE A 477 -25.71 29.62 -4.41
C PHE A 477 -24.24 29.85 -3.99
N PRO A 478 -23.71 31.09 -4.10
CA PRO A 478 -22.33 31.39 -3.75
C PRO A 478 -22.16 31.96 -2.33
N THR A 479 -21.24 31.37 -1.59
CA THR A 479 -20.74 31.89 -0.31
C THR A 479 -19.23 32.07 -0.34
N TYR A 480 -18.76 33.22 0.12
CA TYR A 480 -17.36 33.47 0.40
C TYR A 480 -17.06 33.25 1.87
N CYS A 481 -16.22 32.28 2.16
CA CYS A 481 -15.59 32.09 3.46
C CYS A 481 -14.23 32.79 3.46
N VAL A 482 -14.08 33.85 4.26
CA VAL A 482 -12.88 34.69 4.23
C VAL A 482 -11.91 34.29 5.35
N GLY A 483 -10.84 33.58 4.95
CA GLY A 483 -9.71 33.27 5.80
C GLY A 483 -8.81 34.50 6.01
N LEU A 484 -7.61 34.28 6.57
CA LEU A 484 -6.70 35.40 6.90
C LEU A 484 -6.21 36.16 5.67
N ARG A 485 -5.82 35.45 4.60
CA ARG A 485 -5.18 36.01 3.40
C ARG A 485 -5.76 35.48 2.09
N GLU A 486 -6.71 34.58 2.20
CA GLU A 486 -7.39 33.94 1.09
C GLU A 486 -8.90 33.96 1.36
N MET A 487 -9.68 33.70 0.31
CA MET A 487 -11.09 33.42 0.42
C MET A 487 -11.45 32.18 -0.39
N HIS A 488 -12.28 31.33 0.21
CA HIS A 488 -12.88 30.19 -0.45
C HIS A 488 -14.24 30.64 -1.00
N LEU A 489 -14.42 30.58 -2.31
CA LEU A 489 -15.75 30.67 -2.90
C LEU A 489 -16.33 29.26 -2.90
N ILE A 490 -17.36 29.02 -2.11
CA ILE A 490 -18.11 27.77 -2.11
C ILE A 490 -19.39 28.01 -2.90
N VAL A 491 -19.49 27.38 -4.07
CA VAL A 491 -20.70 27.37 -4.88
C VAL A 491 -21.39 26.03 -4.70
N GLU A 492 -22.56 26.06 -4.07
CA GLU A 492 -23.34 24.87 -3.80
C GLU A 492 -24.36 24.68 -4.92
N ILE A 493 -24.27 23.57 -5.63
CA ILE A 493 -25.20 23.25 -6.70
C ILE A 493 -26.22 22.27 -6.13
N LEU A 494 -27.44 22.75 -5.91
CA LEU A 494 -28.56 21.96 -5.43
C LEU A 494 -29.30 21.33 -6.63
N PHE A 495 -29.56 20.02 -6.58
CA PHE A 495 -30.19 19.31 -7.69
C PHE A 495 -31.09 18.15 -7.25
N ASP A 496 -32.05 17.76 -8.09
CA ASP A 496 -32.81 16.52 -7.91
C ASP A 496 -31.95 15.34 -8.37
N ARG A 497 -31.49 14.51 -7.42
CA ARG A 497 -30.66 13.33 -7.74
C ARG A 497 -31.40 12.24 -8.51
N SER A 498 -32.73 12.32 -8.60
CA SER A 498 -33.54 11.39 -9.40
C SER A 498 -33.63 11.80 -10.88
N ASP A 499 -33.33 13.06 -11.23
CA ASP A 499 -33.36 13.57 -12.60
C ASP A 499 -32.00 13.33 -13.30
N PRO A 500 -31.91 12.40 -14.27
CA PRO A 500 -30.64 12.13 -14.96
C PRO A 500 -30.15 13.31 -15.81
N THR A 501 -31.05 14.13 -16.34
CA THR A 501 -30.71 15.30 -17.15
C THR A 501 -30.11 16.39 -16.26
N MET A 502 -30.74 16.64 -15.10
CA MET A 502 -30.20 17.59 -14.13
C MET A 502 -28.83 17.15 -13.62
N ARG A 503 -28.65 15.86 -13.29
CA ARG A 503 -27.34 15.30 -12.90
C ARG A 503 -26.25 15.51 -13.96
N GLN A 504 -26.56 15.26 -15.24
CA GLN A 504 -25.63 15.53 -16.35
C GLN A 504 -25.30 17.01 -16.51
N ASN A 505 -26.28 17.90 -16.30
CA ASN A 505 -26.07 19.35 -16.34
C ASN A 505 -25.18 19.80 -15.18
N VAL A 506 -25.38 19.26 -13.98
CA VAL A 506 -24.52 19.50 -12.80
C VAL A 506 -23.08 19.07 -13.10
N GLU A 507 -22.87 17.87 -13.64
CA GLU A 507 -21.53 17.38 -13.99
C GLU A 507 -20.84 18.31 -15.00
N LYS A 508 -21.53 18.65 -16.10
CA LYS A 508 -20.96 19.56 -17.12
C LYS A 508 -20.68 20.96 -16.57
N CYS A 509 -21.54 21.45 -15.68
CA CYS A 509 -21.39 22.74 -15.04
C CYS A 509 -20.13 22.78 -14.18
N ILE A 510 -20.01 21.84 -13.22
CA ILE A 510 -18.90 21.85 -12.28
C ILE A 510 -17.54 21.55 -12.94
N ARG A 511 -17.49 20.62 -13.90
CA ARG A 511 -16.26 20.36 -14.66
C ARG A 511 -15.82 21.58 -15.47
N GLY A 512 -16.78 22.29 -16.06
CA GLY A 512 -16.51 23.53 -16.79
C GLY A 512 -16.02 24.65 -15.86
N MET A 513 -16.58 24.77 -14.65
CA MET A 513 -16.10 25.74 -13.65
C MET A 513 -14.64 25.45 -13.24
N ILE A 514 -14.30 24.19 -12.98
CA ILE A 514 -12.92 23.77 -12.63
C ILE A 514 -11.93 24.16 -13.73
N ASP A 515 -12.25 23.83 -14.98
CA ASP A 515 -11.35 24.13 -16.11
C ASP A 515 -11.17 25.64 -16.33
N ASP A 516 -12.24 26.43 -16.18
CA ASP A 516 -12.16 27.88 -16.36
C ASP A 516 -11.42 28.55 -15.19
N ALA A 517 -11.66 28.08 -13.96
CA ALA A 517 -10.97 28.58 -12.77
C ALA A 517 -9.47 28.28 -12.82
N ALA A 518 -9.09 27.05 -13.19
CA ALA A 518 -7.69 26.67 -13.37
C ALA A 518 -6.99 27.51 -14.44
N LYS A 519 -7.64 27.77 -15.59
CA LYS A 519 -7.11 28.67 -16.63
C LYS A 519 -6.92 30.11 -16.12
N ALA A 520 -7.77 30.55 -15.19
CA ALA A 520 -7.67 31.86 -14.55
C ALA A 520 -6.67 31.89 -13.37
N GLY A 521 -6.07 30.75 -13.00
CA GLY A 521 -5.08 30.65 -11.92
C GLY A 521 -5.67 30.37 -10.53
N TYR A 522 -6.93 29.92 -10.45
CA TYR A 522 -7.58 29.50 -9.21
C TYR A 522 -7.66 27.97 -9.14
N GLY A 523 -7.38 27.41 -7.97
CA GLY A 523 -7.46 25.96 -7.72
C GLY A 523 -8.40 25.66 -6.56
N GLU A 524 -9.02 24.48 -6.59
CA GLU A 524 -9.94 24.03 -5.57
C GLU A 524 -9.19 23.45 -4.37
N TYR A 525 -9.69 23.70 -3.15
CA TYR A 525 -9.10 23.16 -1.93
C TYR A 525 -9.62 21.75 -1.58
N ARG A 526 -10.82 21.40 -2.10
CA ARG A 526 -11.55 20.17 -1.77
C ARG A 526 -12.61 19.90 -2.84
N THR A 527 -12.92 18.62 -3.05
CA THR A 527 -13.88 18.21 -4.09
C THR A 527 -14.47 16.82 -3.89
N HIS A 528 -15.48 16.53 -4.72
CA HIS A 528 -16.18 15.26 -4.82
C HIS A 528 -15.30 14.16 -5.44
N LEU A 529 -15.54 12.90 -5.05
CA LEU A 529 -14.80 11.72 -5.54
C LEU A 529 -14.63 11.68 -7.07
N ALA A 530 -15.70 12.01 -7.80
CA ALA A 530 -15.75 12.01 -9.27
C ALA A 530 -14.94 13.14 -9.95
N LEU A 531 -14.42 14.10 -9.17
CA LEU A 531 -13.71 15.29 -9.64
C LEU A 531 -12.25 15.34 -9.17
N MET A 532 -11.85 14.43 -8.27
CA MET A 532 -10.52 14.39 -7.67
C MET A 532 -9.39 14.30 -8.72
N ASP A 533 -9.58 13.47 -9.76
CA ASP A 533 -8.58 13.28 -10.81
C ASP A 533 -8.43 14.54 -11.69
N GLN A 534 -9.55 15.18 -12.07
CA GLN A 534 -9.53 16.42 -12.84
C GLN A 534 -8.84 17.54 -12.07
N ILE A 535 -9.22 17.74 -10.80
CA ILE A 535 -8.63 18.79 -9.96
C ILE A 535 -7.17 18.51 -9.68
N ALA A 536 -6.78 17.28 -9.36
CA ALA A 536 -5.37 16.94 -9.21
C ALA A 536 -4.55 17.24 -10.48
N GLY A 537 -5.17 17.05 -11.66
CA GLY A 537 -4.59 17.41 -12.96
C GLY A 537 -4.44 18.91 -13.22
N THR A 538 -5.07 19.80 -12.44
CA THR A 538 -4.84 21.25 -12.53
C THR A 538 -3.57 21.67 -11.78
N TYR A 539 -3.15 20.92 -10.76
CA TYR A 539 -1.92 21.15 -9.99
C TYR A 539 -0.67 20.55 -10.69
N ASN A 540 -0.50 20.87 -11.97
CA ASN A 540 0.41 20.18 -12.89
C ASN A 540 1.75 20.87 -13.18
N TRP A 541 2.12 21.91 -12.42
CA TRP A 541 3.36 22.66 -12.61
C TRP A 541 4.58 21.74 -12.72
N ASN A 542 5.50 22.08 -13.64
CA ASN A 542 6.74 21.33 -13.91
C ASN A 542 6.51 19.83 -14.14
N ASP A 543 5.66 19.52 -15.13
CA ASP A 543 5.37 18.14 -15.55
C ASP A 543 4.80 17.28 -14.40
N ASN A 544 3.73 17.78 -13.76
CA ASN A 544 3.01 17.07 -12.69
C ASN A 544 3.91 16.63 -11.52
N ILE A 545 4.97 17.38 -11.20
CA ILE A 545 5.96 16.93 -10.21
C ILE A 545 5.36 16.69 -8.81
N LEU A 546 4.34 17.47 -8.43
CA LEU A 546 3.63 17.29 -7.16
C LEU A 546 2.93 15.93 -7.10
N MET A 547 2.18 15.57 -8.15
CA MET A 547 1.51 14.27 -8.23
C MET A 547 2.53 13.12 -8.25
N ARG A 548 3.57 13.22 -9.07
CA ARG A 548 4.64 12.21 -9.14
C ARG A 548 5.36 12.02 -7.80
N PHE A 549 5.52 13.07 -7.01
CA PHE A 549 6.06 12.97 -5.65
C PHE A 549 5.10 12.22 -4.72
N ASN A 550 3.82 12.59 -4.73
CA ASN A 550 2.77 11.93 -3.94
C ASN A 550 2.62 10.44 -4.31
N GLU A 551 2.73 10.09 -5.58
CA GLU A 551 2.72 8.71 -6.07
C GLU A 551 3.94 7.91 -5.60
N LYS A 552 5.15 8.51 -5.62
CA LYS A 552 6.34 7.87 -5.06
C LYS A 552 6.18 7.58 -3.56
N LEU A 553 5.65 8.54 -2.80
CA LEU A 553 5.34 8.34 -1.39
C LEU A 553 4.28 7.24 -1.21
N LYS A 554 3.24 7.25 -2.03
CA LYS A 554 2.18 6.23 -2.03
C LYS A 554 2.74 4.83 -2.21
N ASP A 555 3.51 4.63 -3.26
CA ASP A 555 4.03 3.31 -3.62
C ASP A 555 5.05 2.80 -2.58
N CYS A 556 5.77 3.72 -1.92
CA CYS A 556 6.68 3.38 -0.83
C CYS A 556 5.94 2.91 0.42
N LEU A 557 4.86 3.60 0.80
CA LEU A 557 4.09 3.30 2.02
C LEU A 557 3.08 2.17 1.83
N ASP A 558 2.55 2.00 0.60
CA ASP A 558 1.49 1.05 0.25
C ASP A 558 1.84 0.28 -1.04
N PRO A 559 2.83 -0.63 -0.99
CA PRO A 559 3.29 -1.36 -2.17
C PRO A 559 2.23 -2.27 -2.79
N ASN A 560 1.18 -2.63 -2.03
CA ASN A 560 0.05 -3.42 -2.53
C ASN A 560 -1.11 -2.56 -3.05
N GLY A 561 -1.05 -1.24 -2.85
CA GLY A 561 -2.05 -0.27 -3.28
C GLY A 561 -3.43 -0.52 -2.69
N ILE A 562 -3.52 -0.92 -1.41
CA ILE A 562 -4.78 -1.31 -0.78
C ILE A 562 -5.57 -0.12 -0.20
N LEU A 563 -4.90 0.96 0.20
CA LEU A 563 -5.52 2.01 0.99
C LEU A 563 -6.07 3.10 0.08
N ALA A 564 -7.39 3.28 0.09
CA ALA A 564 -8.17 4.32 -0.60
C ALA A 564 -7.59 4.76 -1.96
N PRO A 565 -7.36 3.83 -2.91
CA PRO A 565 -6.82 4.16 -4.22
C PRO A 565 -7.65 5.24 -4.93
N GLY A 566 -6.98 6.27 -5.45
CA GLY A 566 -7.62 7.37 -6.17
C GLY A 566 -8.12 8.53 -5.30
N LYS A 567 -8.03 8.45 -3.96
CA LYS A 567 -8.29 9.63 -3.10
C LYS A 567 -7.35 10.77 -3.53
N SER A 568 -7.93 11.93 -3.83
CA SER A 568 -7.25 13.13 -4.32
C SER A 568 -6.44 12.92 -5.61
N GLY A 569 -6.84 11.94 -6.44
CA GLY A 569 -6.14 11.58 -7.66
C GLY A 569 -4.84 10.81 -7.46
N ILE A 570 -4.52 10.40 -6.22
CA ILE A 570 -3.30 9.67 -5.89
C ILE A 570 -3.54 8.16 -6.10
N TRP A 571 -3.05 7.65 -7.23
CA TRP A 571 -3.21 6.25 -7.61
C TRP A 571 -1.97 5.42 -7.28
N PRO A 572 -2.10 4.26 -6.61
CA PRO A 572 -0.99 3.33 -6.45
C PRO A 572 -0.54 2.77 -7.81
N ALA A 573 0.72 2.35 -7.91
CA ALA A 573 1.33 1.85 -9.15
C ALA A 573 0.50 0.80 -9.90
N ARG A 574 -0.22 -0.07 -9.18
CA ARG A 574 -1.04 -1.12 -9.81
C ARG A 574 -2.31 -0.62 -10.50
N TYR A 575 -2.75 0.61 -10.25
CA TYR A 575 -3.94 1.22 -10.85
C TYR A 575 -3.60 2.16 -12.01
N ARG A 576 -2.43 2.82 -11.98
CA ARG A 576 -2.07 3.88 -12.93
C ARG A 576 -2.04 3.40 -14.38
N GLY A 577 -2.57 4.23 -15.28
CA GLY A 577 -2.56 3.97 -16.73
C GLY A 577 -3.49 2.84 -17.16
N ARG A 578 -4.52 2.53 -16.36
CA ARG A 578 -5.51 1.47 -16.61
C ARG A 578 -6.94 1.99 -16.56
N GLY A 579 -7.14 3.26 -16.90
CA GLY A 579 -8.47 3.85 -17.06
C GLY A 579 -9.27 4.03 -15.77
N TRP A 580 -8.63 4.06 -14.60
CA TRP A 580 -9.33 4.30 -13.33
C TRP A 580 -9.67 5.78 -13.11
N GLU A 581 -8.80 6.64 -13.64
CA GLU A 581 -8.82 8.10 -13.54
C GLU A 581 -10.05 8.71 -14.26
N ILE A 582 -10.82 9.55 -13.56
CA ILE A 582 -11.96 10.32 -14.11
C ILE A 582 -11.47 11.74 -14.47
N GLY A 583 -10.85 11.87 -15.63
CA GLY A 583 -10.30 13.15 -16.11
C GLY A 583 -11.37 14.18 -16.52
N LYS A 584 -10.91 15.29 -17.14
CA LYS A 584 -11.74 16.44 -17.53
C LYS A 584 -12.94 16.10 -18.44
N GLU A 585 -12.79 15.11 -19.32
CA GLU A 585 -13.85 14.69 -20.24
C GLU A 585 -15.00 13.98 -19.50
N GLY A 586 -14.79 13.67 -18.21
CA GLY A 586 -15.67 12.85 -17.42
C GLY A 586 -15.72 11.41 -17.94
N ARG A 587 -16.47 10.58 -17.21
CA ARG A 587 -16.86 9.24 -17.63
C ARG A 587 -18.01 8.77 -16.76
N GLN A 588 -18.91 7.99 -17.34
CA GLN A 588 -20.05 7.47 -16.60
C GLN A 588 -19.68 6.30 -15.69
N SER A 589 -18.62 5.57 -16.00
CA SER A 589 -18.09 4.49 -15.15
C SER A 589 -16.88 4.96 -14.36
N SER A 590 -16.75 4.50 -13.12
CA SER A 590 -15.66 4.70 -12.17
C SER A 590 -14.71 3.49 -12.10
N GLU A 591 -15.00 2.43 -12.86
CA GLU A 591 -14.16 1.23 -12.96
C GLU A 591 -13.06 1.36 -14.03
N GLY A 592 -11.92 0.72 -13.84
CA GLY A 592 -10.84 0.72 -14.84
C GLY A 592 -10.88 -0.48 -15.79
N ASP A 593 -9.72 -0.75 -16.39
CA ASP A 593 -9.42 -1.94 -17.21
C ASP A 593 -8.65 -2.97 -16.36
N GLY A 594 -9.15 -3.21 -15.14
CA GLY A 594 -8.50 -4.05 -14.13
C GLY A 594 -7.28 -3.40 -13.47
N VAL A 595 -6.52 -4.19 -12.72
CA VAL A 595 -5.33 -3.75 -11.97
C VAL A 595 -4.11 -4.57 -12.40
N ALA A 596 -2.93 -3.97 -12.34
CA ALA A 596 -1.70 -4.72 -12.53
C ALA A 596 -1.62 -5.82 -11.46
N PRO A 597 -1.08 -7.01 -11.80
CA PRO A 597 -0.76 -7.98 -10.77
C PRO A 597 0.15 -7.30 -9.75
N GLY A 598 -0.32 -7.21 -8.50
CA GLY A 598 0.51 -6.68 -7.42
C GLY A 598 1.84 -7.43 -7.38
N PRO A 599 2.93 -6.82 -6.86
CA PRO A 599 4.27 -7.41 -6.87
C PRO A 599 4.14 -8.88 -6.52
N ALA A 600 4.39 -9.74 -7.49
CA ALA A 600 3.97 -11.14 -7.41
C ALA A 600 4.45 -11.70 -6.07
N SER A 601 3.63 -12.51 -5.41
CA SER A 601 4.11 -13.47 -4.40
C SER A 601 5.44 -14.00 -4.92
N THR A 602 6.53 -13.59 -4.29
CA THR A 602 7.93 -13.73 -4.72
C THR A 602 8.03 -14.39 -6.10
N ARG A 603 7.98 -13.63 -7.20
CA ARG A 603 8.24 -14.21 -8.53
C ARG A 603 9.63 -14.83 -8.43
N LEU A 604 9.68 -16.15 -8.27
CA LEU A 604 10.92 -16.91 -8.27
C LEU A 604 11.55 -16.72 -9.65
N ALA A 605 12.89 -16.69 -9.71
CA ALA A 605 13.59 -16.43 -10.97
C ALA A 605 13.07 -17.36 -12.08
N GLU A 606 12.70 -16.77 -13.21
CA GLU A 606 12.47 -17.50 -14.46
C GLU A 606 13.82 -17.69 -15.13
N ILE A 607 14.12 -18.93 -15.53
CA ILE A 607 15.41 -19.29 -16.13
C ILE A 607 15.15 -19.79 -17.54
N ILE A 608 15.68 -19.08 -18.54
CA ILE A 608 15.65 -19.51 -19.94
C ILE A 608 17.02 -20.09 -20.26
N LYS A 609 17.06 -21.42 -20.49
CA LYS A 609 18.26 -22.11 -20.96
C LYS A 609 18.31 -22.01 -22.48
N ILE A 610 19.38 -21.41 -22.98
CA ILE A 610 19.71 -21.41 -24.40
C ILE A 610 20.48 -22.69 -24.71
N GLU A 611 19.99 -23.49 -25.64
CA GLU A 611 20.67 -24.68 -26.13
C GLU A 611 20.62 -24.74 -27.65
N HIS A 612 21.52 -25.51 -28.27
CA HIS A 612 21.56 -25.59 -29.73
C HIS A 612 20.31 -26.30 -30.27
N PRO A 613 19.68 -25.81 -31.36
CA PRO A 613 18.32 -26.20 -31.73
C PRO A 613 18.15 -27.68 -32.06
N THR A 614 19.19 -28.35 -32.55
CA THR A 614 19.15 -29.78 -32.88
C THR A 614 19.88 -30.69 -31.89
N ARG A 615 21.16 -30.40 -31.58
CA ARG A 615 21.96 -31.21 -30.66
C ARG A 615 21.61 -31.04 -29.18
N GLY A 616 21.00 -29.91 -28.81
CA GLY A 616 20.73 -29.54 -27.42
C GLY A 616 22.00 -29.29 -26.58
N ASP A 617 21.86 -29.47 -25.27
CA ASP A 617 22.96 -29.45 -24.29
C ASP A 617 23.70 -30.79 -24.24
N ASP A 618 25.04 -30.75 -24.12
CA ASP A 618 25.89 -31.96 -24.14
C ASP A 618 25.51 -32.97 -23.03
N THR A 619 25.02 -32.52 -21.88
CA THR A 619 24.65 -33.40 -20.77
C THR A 619 23.44 -34.28 -21.08
N ARG A 620 22.65 -33.98 -22.12
CA ARG A 620 21.59 -34.87 -22.61
C ARG A 620 22.14 -36.21 -23.08
N ALA A 621 23.38 -36.23 -23.59
CA ALA A 621 24.05 -37.43 -24.08
C ALA A 621 24.89 -38.16 -23.01
N TRP A 622 25.03 -37.61 -21.80
CA TRP A 622 25.90 -38.17 -20.76
C TRP A 622 25.20 -39.30 -19.98
N GLY A 623 25.15 -40.50 -20.55
CA GLY A 623 24.67 -41.72 -19.88
C GLY A 623 25.44 -42.97 -20.30
N PRO A 624 25.07 -44.17 -19.82
CA PRO A 624 23.98 -44.48 -18.88
C PRO A 624 24.21 -43.97 -17.43
N PRO A 625 23.17 -43.87 -16.56
CA PRO A 625 21.79 -44.29 -16.80
C PRO A 625 20.92 -43.20 -17.47
N PHE A 626 19.88 -43.67 -18.18
CA PHE A 626 18.86 -42.83 -18.82
C PHE A 626 17.47 -43.13 -18.22
N ALA A 627 16.62 -42.13 -18.14
CA ALA A 627 15.19 -42.28 -17.87
C ALA A 627 14.45 -42.56 -19.18
N THR A 628 13.95 -43.78 -19.33
CA THR A 628 13.34 -44.26 -20.58
C THR A 628 12.12 -43.42 -20.98
N TYR A 629 11.93 -43.20 -22.29
CA TYR A 629 10.73 -42.58 -22.82
C TYR A 629 9.49 -43.48 -22.62
N GLN A 630 8.37 -42.86 -22.23
CA GLN A 630 7.07 -43.48 -22.03
C GLN A 630 5.99 -42.90 -22.94
N ASP A 631 6.32 -41.88 -23.74
CA ASP A 631 5.44 -41.20 -24.69
C ASP A 631 5.52 -41.76 -26.13
N GLY A 632 6.21 -42.90 -26.30
CA GLY A 632 6.35 -43.59 -27.58
C GLY A 632 7.55 -43.18 -28.43
N ARG A 633 8.42 -42.26 -27.96
CA ARG A 633 9.67 -41.92 -28.64
C ARG A 633 10.68 -43.07 -28.63
N GLU A 634 11.45 -43.18 -29.72
CA GLU A 634 12.60 -44.08 -29.81
C GLU A 634 13.87 -43.40 -29.27
N GLY A 635 14.74 -44.17 -28.62
CA GLY A 635 16.03 -43.69 -28.10
C GLY A 635 16.30 -44.13 -26.67
N PRO A 636 17.48 -43.79 -26.11
CA PRO A 636 17.87 -44.20 -24.77
C PRO A 636 17.06 -43.53 -23.64
N GLY A 637 16.36 -42.43 -23.92
CA GLY A 637 15.65 -41.62 -22.93
C GLY A 637 16.42 -40.35 -22.54
N GLU A 638 15.99 -39.66 -21.48
CA GLU A 638 16.69 -38.49 -20.95
C GLU A 638 17.82 -38.89 -19.99
N SER A 639 19.02 -38.31 -20.13
CA SER A 639 20.14 -38.59 -19.21
C SER A 639 19.80 -38.17 -17.78
N ALA A 640 20.15 -39.03 -16.81
CA ALA A 640 20.06 -38.69 -15.39
C ALA A 640 20.87 -37.43 -15.03
N TYR A 641 21.98 -37.17 -15.75
CA TYR A 641 22.79 -35.97 -15.57
C TYR A 641 22.02 -34.72 -15.97
N TYR A 642 21.42 -34.71 -17.16
CA TYR A 642 20.59 -33.60 -17.64
C TYR A 642 19.40 -33.31 -16.71
N LEU A 643 18.70 -34.37 -16.27
CA LEU A 643 17.55 -34.25 -15.36
C LEU A 643 17.93 -33.64 -14.00
N SER A 644 19.16 -33.84 -13.54
CA SER A 644 19.59 -33.41 -12.20
C SER A 644 19.71 -31.88 -12.03
N VAL A 645 19.99 -31.14 -13.12
CA VAL A 645 20.34 -29.70 -13.09
C VAL A 645 19.39 -28.78 -13.86
N ASN A 646 18.35 -29.30 -14.50
CA ASN A 646 17.50 -28.51 -15.42
C ASN A 646 16.02 -28.36 -15.03
N ARG A 647 15.62 -28.84 -13.84
CA ARG A 647 14.28 -28.53 -13.27
C ARG A 647 14.05 -27.02 -13.14
N ASN A 648 12.78 -26.58 -13.21
CA ASN A 648 12.38 -25.16 -13.15
C ASN A 648 12.90 -24.26 -14.28
N LYS A 649 13.53 -24.80 -15.32
CA LYS A 649 14.02 -24.02 -16.48
C LYS A 649 13.08 -24.16 -17.67
N LYS A 650 13.01 -23.10 -18.47
CA LYS A 650 12.52 -23.14 -19.85
C LYS A 650 13.67 -23.50 -20.79
N SER A 651 13.38 -24.20 -21.88
CA SER A 651 14.36 -24.51 -22.94
C SER A 651 14.01 -23.74 -24.20
N LEU A 652 14.96 -22.94 -24.69
CA LEU A 652 14.93 -22.28 -25.99
C LEU A 652 16.05 -22.88 -26.85
N GLY A 653 15.66 -23.66 -27.86
CA GLY A 653 16.58 -24.16 -28.86
C GLY A 653 16.91 -23.05 -29.84
N LEU A 654 18.11 -22.49 -29.82
CA LEU A 654 18.50 -21.32 -30.61
C LEU A 654 19.97 -21.39 -31.06
N SER A 655 20.19 -21.05 -32.33
CA SER A 655 21.51 -20.98 -32.95
C SER A 655 21.93 -19.53 -33.17
N PHE A 656 22.92 -19.07 -32.40
CA PHE A 656 23.57 -17.77 -32.61
C PHE A 656 24.65 -17.81 -33.71
N ALA A 657 24.72 -18.89 -34.50
CA ALA A 657 25.47 -18.89 -35.77
C ALA A 657 24.77 -18.04 -36.85
N HIS A 658 23.47 -17.80 -36.68
CA HIS A 658 22.67 -16.91 -37.51
C HIS A 658 22.55 -15.52 -36.84
N PRO A 659 22.66 -14.41 -37.60
CA PRO A 659 22.43 -13.07 -37.08
C PRO A 659 21.09 -12.92 -36.36
N GLU A 660 20.04 -13.55 -36.88
CA GLU A 660 18.69 -13.54 -36.29
C GLU A 660 18.67 -14.18 -34.89
N GLY A 661 19.50 -15.19 -34.65
CA GLY A 661 19.66 -15.80 -33.33
C GLY A 661 20.32 -14.86 -32.32
N VAL A 662 21.31 -14.07 -32.78
CA VAL A 662 21.95 -13.03 -31.95
C VAL A 662 20.97 -11.92 -31.63
N GLU A 663 20.16 -11.48 -32.59
CA GLU A 663 19.12 -10.46 -32.37
C GLU A 663 18.13 -10.90 -31.29
N ILE A 664 17.67 -12.15 -31.32
CA ILE A 664 16.79 -12.69 -30.27
C ILE A 664 17.46 -12.65 -28.90
N LEU A 665 18.76 -12.99 -28.80
CA LEU A 665 19.50 -12.90 -27.53
C LEU A 665 19.64 -11.46 -27.04
N HIS A 666 19.79 -10.48 -27.93
CA HIS A 666 19.79 -9.06 -27.58
C HIS A 666 18.43 -8.60 -27.06
N GLU A 667 17.33 -9.01 -27.70
CA GLU A 667 15.98 -8.71 -27.20
C GLU A 667 15.71 -9.33 -25.83
N LEU A 668 16.16 -10.57 -25.60
CA LEU A 668 16.13 -11.18 -24.27
C LEU A 668 16.95 -10.36 -23.26
N ALA A 669 18.19 -10.00 -23.60
CA ALA A 669 19.09 -9.26 -22.70
C ALA A 669 18.54 -7.88 -22.28
N LYS A 670 17.69 -7.24 -23.08
CA LYS A 670 17.00 -5.99 -22.69
C LYS A 670 16.05 -6.16 -21.51
N THR A 671 15.50 -7.36 -21.34
CA THR A 671 14.44 -7.66 -20.36
C THR A 671 14.93 -8.55 -19.22
N CYS A 672 15.98 -9.33 -19.43
CA CYS A 672 16.58 -10.17 -18.40
C CYS A 672 17.32 -9.35 -17.33
N ASP A 673 17.30 -9.87 -16.10
CA ASP A 673 18.06 -9.33 -14.98
C ASP A 673 19.51 -9.85 -14.92
N VAL A 674 19.71 -11.10 -15.32
CA VAL A 674 20.97 -11.83 -15.21
C VAL A 674 21.22 -12.62 -16.50
N LEU A 675 22.43 -12.53 -17.03
CA LEU A 675 22.93 -13.40 -18.10
C LEU A 675 24.07 -14.23 -17.54
N VAL A 676 24.02 -15.55 -17.74
CA VAL A 676 25.07 -16.48 -17.31
C VAL A 676 25.64 -17.18 -18.53
N GLU A 677 26.96 -17.19 -18.65
CA GLU A 677 27.67 -17.87 -19.73
C GLU A 677 28.93 -18.57 -19.20
N ASN A 678 29.39 -19.59 -19.93
CA ASN A 678 30.55 -20.39 -19.53
C ASN A 678 31.53 -20.65 -20.69
N TYR A 679 31.62 -19.72 -21.65
CA TYR A 679 32.53 -19.83 -22.78
C TYR A 679 33.94 -19.38 -22.39
N LEU A 680 34.94 -19.80 -23.18
CA LEU A 680 36.29 -19.25 -23.05
C LEU A 680 36.27 -17.73 -23.22
N PRO A 681 37.13 -16.99 -22.51
CA PRO A 681 37.25 -15.54 -22.63
C PRO A 681 37.27 -15.06 -24.09
N ASN A 682 36.53 -14.00 -24.38
CA ASN A 682 36.35 -13.41 -25.72
C ASN A 682 35.61 -14.28 -26.77
N SER A 683 35.20 -15.51 -26.48
CA SER A 683 34.52 -16.38 -27.47
C SER A 683 33.19 -15.81 -27.97
N LEU A 684 32.46 -15.11 -27.11
CA LEU A 684 31.17 -14.49 -27.44
C LEU A 684 31.29 -13.10 -28.09
N LYS A 685 32.49 -12.52 -28.10
CA LYS A 685 32.73 -11.18 -28.67
C LYS A 685 32.44 -11.13 -30.17
N LYS A 686 32.76 -12.20 -30.92
CA LYS A 686 32.44 -12.31 -32.35
C LYS A 686 30.94 -12.33 -32.66
N TYR A 687 30.10 -12.62 -31.66
CA TYR A 687 28.65 -12.60 -31.76
C TYR A 687 28.03 -11.37 -31.09
N ASN A 688 28.83 -10.37 -30.68
CA ASN A 688 28.34 -9.19 -29.97
C ASN A 688 27.59 -9.55 -28.66
N MET A 689 28.03 -10.62 -28.00
CA MET A 689 27.43 -11.15 -26.76
C MET A 689 28.38 -11.01 -25.55
N ASP A 690 29.50 -10.29 -25.67
CA ASP A 690 30.41 -9.98 -24.57
C ASP A 690 29.85 -8.88 -23.65
N TYR A 691 30.40 -8.80 -22.43
CA TYR A 691 29.92 -7.86 -21.41
C TYR A 691 29.83 -6.40 -21.87
N GLU A 692 30.87 -5.89 -22.55
CA GLU A 692 30.91 -4.48 -22.99
C GLU A 692 29.81 -4.17 -24.01
N THR A 693 29.44 -5.16 -24.83
CA THR A 693 28.33 -5.02 -25.78
C THR A 693 27.00 -5.06 -25.04
N ILE A 694 26.79 -6.07 -24.20
CA ILE A 694 25.51 -6.27 -23.51
C ILE A 694 25.24 -5.16 -22.49
N ARG A 695 26.26 -4.61 -21.82
CA ARG A 695 26.14 -3.47 -20.90
C ARG A 695 25.55 -2.23 -21.59
N LYS A 696 25.84 -2.02 -22.88
CA LYS A 696 25.26 -0.89 -23.65
C LYS A 696 23.79 -1.12 -23.95
N ILE A 697 23.38 -2.39 -24.13
CA ILE A 697 21.99 -2.79 -24.36
C ILE A 697 21.18 -2.68 -23.07
N ASN A 698 21.75 -3.17 -21.96
CA ASN A 698 21.13 -3.14 -20.65
C ASN A 698 22.18 -2.82 -19.56
N PRO A 699 22.33 -1.54 -19.16
CA PRO A 699 23.27 -1.13 -18.11
C PRO A 699 22.98 -1.71 -16.72
N ARG A 700 21.78 -2.29 -16.54
CA ARG A 700 21.30 -2.87 -15.27
C ARG A 700 21.54 -4.39 -15.19
N LEU A 701 22.01 -5.02 -16.26
CA LEU A 701 22.20 -6.46 -16.32
C LEU A 701 23.36 -6.92 -15.42
N ILE A 702 23.16 -8.00 -14.68
CA ILE A 702 24.27 -8.75 -14.07
C ILE A 702 24.77 -9.78 -15.08
N TYR A 703 25.99 -9.60 -15.58
CA TYR A 703 26.62 -10.53 -16.51
C TYR A 703 27.56 -11.45 -15.73
N ALA A 704 27.33 -12.75 -15.73
CA ALA A 704 28.15 -13.71 -14.99
C ALA A 704 28.87 -14.66 -15.94
N SER A 705 30.20 -14.58 -15.95
CA SER A 705 31.09 -15.48 -16.67
C SER A 705 31.58 -16.58 -15.73
N ILE A 706 31.35 -17.84 -16.09
CA ILE A 706 31.84 -19.02 -15.36
C ILE A 706 32.87 -19.76 -16.20
N THR A 707 34.15 -19.56 -15.91
CA THR A 707 35.26 -20.11 -16.72
C THR A 707 36.12 -21.11 -15.94
N GLY A 708 36.96 -21.89 -16.63
CA GLY A 708 37.90 -22.79 -15.96
C GLY A 708 38.98 -22.07 -15.15
N TYR A 709 39.52 -20.96 -15.71
CA TYR A 709 40.75 -20.31 -15.23
C TYR A 709 40.68 -18.78 -15.14
N GLY A 710 39.49 -18.17 -15.25
CA GLY A 710 39.27 -16.72 -15.16
C GLY A 710 39.31 -15.99 -16.50
N GLN A 711 38.79 -14.76 -16.54
CA GLN A 711 38.90 -13.87 -17.70
C GLN A 711 40.33 -13.33 -17.89
N THR A 712 41.18 -13.44 -16.86
CA THR A 712 42.57 -12.95 -16.84
C THR A 712 43.55 -14.04 -16.38
N GLY A 713 44.84 -13.73 -16.41
CA GLY A 713 45.90 -14.68 -16.00
C GLY A 713 46.47 -15.53 -17.15
N PRO A 714 47.55 -16.27 -16.89
CA PRO A 714 48.30 -16.99 -17.92
C PRO A 714 47.54 -18.17 -18.54
N TYR A 715 46.48 -18.64 -17.89
CA TYR A 715 45.70 -19.82 -18.28
C TYR A 715 44.28 -19.48 -18.76
N SER A 716 43.94 -18.19 -18.90
CA SER A 716 42.59 -17.74 -19.27
C SER A 716 42.03 -18.38 -20.54
N ASN A 717 42.89 -18.66 -21.53
CA ASN A 717 42.48 -19.31 -22.79
C ASN A 717 42.45 -20.84 -22.75
N ARG A 718 42.68 -21.48 -21.58
CA ARG A 718 42.63 -22.94 -21.46
C ARG A 718 41.20 -23.42 -21.21
N PRO A 719 40.71 -24.45 -21.95
CA PRO A 719 39.49 -25.13 -21.58
C PRO A 719 39.67 -25.84 -20.23
N GLY A 720 38.64 -25.82 -19.39
CA GLY A 720 38.66 -26.44 -18.09
C GLY A 720 37.35 -27.16 -17.79
N PHE A 721 37.46 -28.37 -17.28
CA PHE A 721 36.39 -29.08 -16.59
C PHE A 721 36.81 -29.31 -15.14
N ASP A 722 35.82 -29.55 -14.28
CA ASP A 722 35.99 -29.85 -12.86
C ASP A 722 37.22 -30.71 -12.53
N VAL A 723 37.35 -31.88 -13.15
CA VAL A 723 38.42 -32.85 -12.82
C VAL A 723 39.82 -32.32 -13.13
N MET A 724 39.97 -31.49 -14.17
CA MET A 724 41.26 -30.90 -14.54
C MET A 724 41.69 -29.86 -13.50
N VAL A 725 40.73 -29.06 -13.05
CA VAL A 725 40.98 -28.06 -12.01
C VAL A 725 41.21 -28.75 -10.66
N GLU A 726 40.46 -29.80 -10.33
CA GLU A 726 40.66 -30.59 -9.12
C GLU A 726 42.08 -31.18 -9.04
N ALA A 727 42.61 -31.64 -10.19
CA ALA A 727 43.96 -32.17 -10.32
C ALA A 727 45.05 -31.10 -10.13
N GLU A 728 44.86 -29.94 -10.72
CA GLU A 728 45.87 -28.86 -10.71
C GLU A 728 45.87 -28.06 -9.40
N PHE A 729 44.70 -27.83 -8.80
CA PHE A 729 44.51 -26.92 -7.65
C PHE A 729 44.36 -27.67 -6.32
N GLY A 730 45.06 -28.81 -6.19
CA GLY A 730 45.40 -29.44 -4.91
C GLY A 730 44.35 -30.35 -4.26
N LEU A 731 43.07 -30.27 -4.63
CA LEU A 731 42.03 -31.07 -3.97
C LEU A 731 42.18 -32.57 -4.26
N MET A 732 42.51 -32.94 -5.49
CA MET A 732 42.77 -34.35 -5.84
C MET A 732 43.96 -34.89 -5.05
N HIS A 733 44.99 -34.07 -4.81
CA HIS A 733 46.16 -34.47 -4.03
C HIS A 733 45.79 -34.84 -2.58
N LEU A 734 44.86 -34.09 -1.98
CA LEU A 734 44.41 -34.28 -0.59
C LEU A 734 43.39 -35.41 -0.43
N THR A 735 42.80 -35.88 -1.53
CA THR A 735 41.70 -36.85 -1.52
C THR A 735 42.20 -38.27 -1.80
N GLY A 736 41.79 -39.23 -0.97
CA GLY A 736 42.10 -40.65 -1.11
C GLY A 736 42.72 -41.29 0.14
N PRO A 737 43.04 -42.59 0.10
CA PRO A 737 43.69 -43.29 1.21
C PRO A 737 45.09 -42.73 1.53
N ARG A 738 45.51 -42.82 2.81
CA ARG A 738 46.78 -42.25 3.34
C ARG A 738 48.00 -42.52 2.45
N ASP A 739 48.16 -43.76 2.01
CA ASP A 739 49.30 -44.23 1.20
C ASP A 739 48.88 -44.66 -0.22
N GLY A 740 47.64 -44.38 -0.61
CA GLY A 740 47.12 -44.70 -1.95
C GLY A 740 47.45 -43.61 -2.98
N PRO A 741 47.18 -43.85 -4.29
CA PRO A 741 47.24 -42.79 -5.29
C PRO A 741 46.19 -41.70 -5.00
N PRO A 742 46.42 -40.44 -5.45
CA PRO A 742 45.39 -39.40 -5.47
C PRO A 742 44.13 -39.89 -6.19
N VAL A 743 42.95 -39.53 -5.66
CA VAL A 743 41.66 -39.83 -6.30
C VAL A 743 40.82 -38.57 -6.36
N LYS A 744 39.96 -38.47 -7.36
CA LYS A 744 38.98 -37.39 -7.46
C LYS A 744 37.87 -37.54 -6.41
N VAL A 745 37.21 -36.45 -6.06
CA VAL A 745 35.96 -36.48 -5.31
C VAL A 745 34.86 -37.17 -6.13
N GLY A 746 33.95 -37.87 -5.45
CA GLY A 746 32.91 -38.70 -6.07
C GLY A 746 31.89 -37.95 -6.93
N VAL A 747 31.80 -36.63 -6.79
CA VAL A 747 30.94 -35.71 -7.55
C VAL A 747 31.79 -34.57 -8.11
N ALA A 748 31.27 -33.82 -9.09
CA ALA A 748 31.92 -32.63 -9.65
C ALA A 748 31.90 -31.46 -8.65
N VAL A 749 32.72 -31.57 -7.60
CA VAL A 749 32.68 -30.69 -6.43
C VAL A 749 33.15 -29.27 -6.74
N THR A 750 34.08 -29.11 -7.67
CA THR A 750 34.54 -27.80 -8.15
C THR A 750 33.41 -27.10 -8.90
N ASP A 751 32.70 -27.81 -9.79
CA ASP A 751 31.54 -27.25 -10.48
C ASP A 751 30.44 -26.84 -9.49
N LEU A 752 30.12 -27.69 -8.52
CA LEU A 752 29.08 -27.42 -7.51
C LEU A 752 29.45 -26.22 -6.62
N THR A 753 30.69 -26.15 -6.15
CA THR A 753 31.16 -25.04 -5.31
C THR A 753 31.24 -23.73 -6.10
N THR A 754 31.73 -23.78 -7.35
CA THR A 754 31.76 -22.61 -8.24
C THR A 754 30.35 -22.10 -8.52
N GLY A 755 29.38 -23.00 -8.77
CA GLY A 755 27.97 -22.63 -8.91
C GLY A 755 27.39 -21.95 -7.67
N LEU A 756 27.76 -22.38 -6.46
CA LEU A 756 27.36 -21.72 -5.22
C LEU A 756 27.99 -20.33 -5.06
N TYR A 757 29.28 -20.17 -5.38
CA TYR A 757 29.94 -18.87 -5.39
C TYR A 757 29.32 -17.91 -6.42
N ALA A 758 29.02 -18.41 -7.62
CA ALA A 758 28.35 -17.63 -8.66
C ALA A 758 26.95 -17.18 -8.22
N CYS A 759 26.14 -18.09 -7.67
CA CYS A 759 24.82 -17.76 -7.14
C CYS A 759 24.87 -16.68 -6.06
N ASN A 760 25.78 -16.81 -5.08
CA ASN A 760 25.98 -15.82 -4.02
C ASN A 760 26.42 -14.46 -4.57
N SER A 761 27.31 -14.47 -5.56
CA SER A 761 27.79 -13.25 -6.21
C SER A 761 26.69 -12.55 -7.02
N VAL A 762 25.84 -13.32 -7.72
CA VAL A 762 24.65 -12.79 -8.41
C VAL A 762 23.68 -12.17 -7.42
N MET A 763 23.39 -12.83 -6.29
CA MET A 763 22.53 -12.27 -5.25
C MET A 763 23.09 -10.96 -4.67
N ALA A 764 24.39 -10.92 -4.37
CA ALA A 764 25.06 -9.70 -3.90
C ALA A 764 25.00 -8.58 -4.95
N ALA A 765 25.19 -8.91 -6.23
CA ALA A 765 25.12 -7.95 -7.32
C ALA A 765 23.69 -7.40 -7.55
N LEU A 766 22.66 -8.24 -7.38
CA LEU A 766 21.26 -7.82 -7.42
C LEU A 766 20.91 -6.86 -6.27
N LEU A 767 21.43 -7.12 -5.06
CA LEU A 767 21.29 -6.21 -3.92
C LEU A 767 22.00 -4.87 -4.16
N HIS A 768 23.23 -4.90 -4.70
CA HIS A 768 23.94 -3.69 -5.11
C HIS A 768 23.15 -2.89 -6.15
N ARG A 769 22.63 -3.56 -7.19
CA ARG A 769 21.80 -2.94 -8.22
C ARG A 769 20.51 -2.34 -7.67
N ALA A 770 19.91 -2.95 -6.64
CA ALA A 770 18.73 -2.38 -6.00
C ALA A 770 19.03 -1.04 -5.30
N GLN A 771 20.27 -0.85 -4.83
CA GLN A 771 20.72 0.38 -4.18
C GLN A 771 21.20 1.44 -5.18
N THR A 772 21.91 1.03 -6.23
CA THR A 772 22.59 1.95 -7.16
C THR A 772 21.88 2.14 -8.49
N GLY A 773 21.05 1.17 -8.88
CA GLY A 773 20.45 1.08 -10.20
C GLY A 773 21.38 0.47 -11.28
N GLU A 774 22.61 0.11 -10.97
CA GLU A 774 23.63 -0.33 -11.95
C GLU A 774 23.93 -1.84 -11.87
N GLY A 775 24.14 -2.45 -13.04
CA GLY A 775 24.60 -3.83 -13.17
C GLY A 775 26.14 -3.96 -13.18
N GLN A 776 26.67 -5.19 -13.26
CA GLN A 776 28.12 -5.45 -13.25
C GLN A 776 28.50 -6.78 -13.90
N HIS A 777 29.77 -6.93 -14.23
CA HIS A 777 30.37 -8.20 -14.69
C HIS A 777 30.92 -8.98 -13.50
N LEU A 778 30.52 -10.23 -13.36
CA LEU A 778 31.05 -11.19 -12.41
C LEU A 778 31.95 -12.18 -13.16
N ASP A 779 33.25 -12.15 -12.86
CA ASP A 779 34.22 -13.16 -13.30
C ASP A 779 34.36 -14.21 -12.20
N VAL A 780 33.79 -15.39 -12.42
CA VAL A 780 33.82 -16.51 -11.49
C VAL A 780 34.52 -17.67 -12.18
N CYS A 781 35.53 -18.27 -11.56
CA CYS A 781 36.25 -19.37 -12.18
C CYS A 781 36.51 -20.55 -11.26
N LEU A 782 36.57 -21.74 -11.87
CA LEU A 782 36.76 -23.00 -11.18
C LEU A 782 38.08 -23.01 -10.39
N SER A 783 39.18 -22.51 -10.97
CA SER A 783 40.50 -22.47 -10.32
C SER A 783 40.50 -21.70 -9.00
N ASP A 784 39.86 -20.53 -8.97
CA ASP A 784 39.84 -19.67 -7.80
C ASP A 784 38.91 -20.25 -6.73
N CYS A 785 37.74 -20.76 -7.13
CA CYS A 785 36.83 -21.46 -6.24
C CYS A 785 37.47 -22.73 -5.65
N GLN A 786 38.23 -23.49 -6.43
CA GLN A 786 38.96 -24.66 -5.94
C GLN A 786 40.06 -24.26 -4.96
N THR A 787 40.84 -23.23 -5.28
CA THR A 787 41.89 -22.72 -4.40
C THR A 787 41.32 -22.25 -3.06
N ALA A 788 40.21 -21.52 -3.09
CA ALA A 788 39.52 -21.05 -1.88
C ALA A 788 38.98 -22.20 -1.02
N THR A 789 38.50 -23.29 -1.65
CA THR A 789 37.92 -24.44 -0.93
C THR A 789 38.94 -25.37 -0.29
N LEU A 790 40.25 -25.19 -0.53
CA LEU A 790 41.31 -25.82 0.27
C LEU A 790 41.27 -25.39 1.75
N ALA A 791 40.59 -24.28 2.05
CA ALA A 791 40.22 -23.83 3.39
C ALA A 791 41.38 -23.93 4.40
N ASN A 792 41.19 -24.69 5.49
CA ASN A 792 42.19 -24.82 6.56
C ASN A 792 43.49 -25.52 6.10
N MET A 793 43.43 -26.40 5.09
CA MET A 793 44.64 -27.04 4.54
C MET A 793 45.47 -26.01 3.75
N GLY A 794 44.81 -25.18 2.95
CA GLY A 794 45.45 -24.05 2.27
C GLY A 794 46.12 -23.11 3.26
N SER A 795 45.40 -22.67 4.30
CA SER A 795 45.95 -21.83 5.37
C SER A 795 47.15 -22.48 6.09
N SER A 796 47.11 -23.80 6.34
CA SER A 796 48.21 -24.51 6.99
C SER A 796 49.49 -24.45 6.17
N VAL A 797 49.42 -24.61 4.86
CA VAL A 797 50.57 -24.49 3.95
C VAL A 797 51.04 -23.05 3.85
N LEU A 798 50.13 -22.08 3.71
CA LEU A 798 50.47 -20.65 3.61
C LEU A 798 51.17 -20.13 4.88
N ILE A 799 50.73 -20.54 6.07
CA ILE A 799 51.33 -20.13 7.34
C ILE A 799 52.66 -20.86 7.59
N SER A 800 52.73 -22.16 7.30
CA SER A 800 53.93 -22.96 7.61
C SER A 800 55.05 -22.82 6.58
N GLY A 801 54.72 -22.43 5.34
CA GLY A 801 55.63 -22.46 4.19
C GLY A 801 56.10 -23.87 3.79
N LYS A 802 55.47 -24.92 4.33
CA LYS A 802 55.86 -26.33 4.11
C LYS A 802 54.80 -27.04 3.29
N LYS A 803 55.22 -28.07 2.54
CA LYS A 803 54.30 -29.00 1.87
C LYS A 803 53.37 -29.65 2.89
N ASP A 804 52.14 -29.94 2.46
CA ASP A 804 51.20 -30.69 3.28
C ASP A 804 51.69 -32.13 3.51
N SER A 805 51.08 -32.81 4.49
CA SER A 805 51.48 -34.16 4.89
C SER A 805 50.83 -35.26 4.05
N GLY A 806 50.19 -34.92 2.93
CA GLY A 806 49.47 -35.82 2.05
C GLY A 806 48.04 -36.14 2.51
N ARG A 807 47.48 -37.18 1.88
CA ARG A 807 46.11 -37.69 2.07
C ARG A 807 45.90 -38.25 3.46
N TRP A 808 44.67 -38.24 3.97
CA TRP A 808 44.34 -38.84 5.26
C TRP A 808 43.20 -39.86 5.20
N GLY A 809 42.68 -40.20 4.01
CA GLY A 809 41.50 -41.05 3.91
C GLY A 809 40.31 -40.40 4.61
N THR A 810 39.67 -41.14 5.51
CA THR A 810 38.58 -40.65 6.35
C THR A 810 39.08 -39.99 7.64
N ALA A 811 40.39 -40.03 7.92
CA ALA A 811 40.95 -39.56 9.17
C ALA A 811 41.16 -38.04 9.19
N HIS A 812 40.92 -37.42 10.35
CA HIS A 812 41.31 -36.04 10.58
C HIS A 812 42.82 -35.95 10.91
N PRO A 813 43.61 -35.03 10.30
CA PRO A 813 45.07 -34.97 10.51
C PRO A 813 45.47 -34.71 11.96
N SER A 814 44.71 -33.88 12.68
CA SER A 814 45.09 -33.35 13.99
C SER A 814 44.27 -33.87 15.17
N VAL A 815 43.30 -34.78 14.94
CA VAL A 815 42.31 -35.19 15.96
C VAL A 815 42.17 -36.71 15.94
N VAL A 816 42.27 -37.36 17.11
CA VAL A 816 42.24 -38.83 17.24
C VAL A 816 41.36 -39.24 18.43
N PRO A 817 40.46 -40.24 18.28
CA PRO A 817 40.03 -40.84 17.02
C PRO A 817 39.01 -39.95 16.30
N TYR A 818 39.20 -39.73 15.00
CA TYR A 818 38.23 -39.05 14.15
C TYR A 818 38.36 -39.61 12.74
N GLN A 819 37.73 -40.76 12.48
CA GLN A 819 37.79 -41.46 11.19
C GLN A 819 36.68 -42.50 11.04
N GLY A 820 36.63 -43.13 9.86
CA GLY A 820 35.86 -44.37 9.63
C GLY A 820 36.62 -45.60 10.12
N PHE A 821 35.92 -46.51 10.78
CA PHE A 821 36.42 -47.80 11.26
C PHE A 821 35.59 -48.94 10.70
N LYS A 822 36.22 -50.08 10.38
CA LYS A 822 35.50 -51.28 9.94
C LYS A 822 34.60 -51.82 11.05
N THR A 823 33.44 -52.33 10.64
CA THR A 823 32.52 -53.13 11.46
C THR A 823 32.42 -54.55 10.88
N ALA A 824 31.60 -55.42 11.46
CA ALA A 824 31.43 -56.78 10.95
C ALA A 824 30.83 -56.85 9.53
N ASP A 825 30.08 -55.82 9.12
CA ASP A 825 29.30 -55.80 7.86
C ASP A 825 29.41 -54.48 7.07
N GLY A 826 30.25 -53.54 7.50
CA GLY A 826 30.37 -52.22 6.87
C GLY A 826 31.42 -51.32 7.54
N ASP A 827 31.10 -50.03 7.66
CA ASP A 827 31.97 -49.02 8.22
C ASP A 827 31.17 -48.04 9.11
N ILE A 828 31.72 -47.69 10.26
CA ILE A 828 31.19 -46.66 11.15
C ILE A 828 32.17 -45.51 11.29
N PHE A 829 31.69 -44.28 11.07
CA PHE A 829 32.45 -43.08 11.34
C PHE A 829 32.25 -42.65 12.79
N ILE A 830 33.35 -42.42 13.51
CA ILE A 830 33.34 -42.03 14.92
C ILE A 830 34.11 -40.72 15.10
N GLY A 831 33.45 -39.70 15.66
CA GLY A 831 34.02 -38.38 15.91
C GLY A 831 34.39 -38.15 17.38
N GLY A 832 35.54 -38.66 17.83
CA GLY A 832 36.10 -38.45 19.17
C GLY A 832 36.85 -37.12 19.30
N ALA A 833 36.22 -36.00 18.93
CA ALA A 833 36.91 -34.74 18.66
C ALA A 833 37.62 -34.05 19.85
N ASN A 834 37.37 -34.51 21.07
CA ASN A 834 37.99 -33.99 22.30
C ASN A 834 38.08 -35.08 23.37
N ASP A 835 38.76 -34.78 24.47
CA ASP A 835 39.04 -35.75 25.54
C ASP A 835 37.77 -36.28 26.21
N LYS A 836 36.71 -35.46 26.30
CA LYS A 836 35.41 -35.90 26.84
C LYS A 836 34.78 -36.96 25.93
N LEU A 837 34.76 -36.72 24.62
CA LEU A 837 34.20 -37.66 23.64
C LEU A 837 35.02 -38.96 23.59
N PHE A 838 36.35 -38.88 23.64
CA PHE A 838 37.18 -40.09 23.73
C PHE A 838 36.86 -40.94 24.96
N ARG A 839 36.65 -40.30 26.13
CA ARG A 839 36.27 -41.02 27.35
C ARG A 839 34.93 -41.74 27.23
N ILE A 840 33.94 -41.12 26.59
CA ILE A 840 32.64 -41.76 26.32
C ILE A 840 32.82 -42.94 25.36
N LEU A 841 33.63 -42.76 24.31
CA LEU A 841 33.93 -43.83 23.36
C LEU A 841 34.58 -45.03 24.05
N ALA A 842 35.57 -44.81 24.91
CA ALA A 842 36.23 -45.87 25.68
C ALA A 842 35.23 -46.68 26.52
N ASP A 843 34.24 -46.03 27.17
CA ASP A 843 33.15 -46.73 27.86
C ASP A 843 32.31 -47.58 26.91
N LYS A 844 31.91 -46.98 25.78
CA LYS A 844 31.01 -47.63 24.82
C LYS A 844 31.67 -48.80 24.09
N LEU A 845 32.99 -48.78 23.93
CA LEU A 845 33.79 -49.90 23.44
C LEU A 845 34.05 -50.98 24.52
N GLY A 846 33.61 -50.77 25.77
CA GLY A 846 33.87 -51.70 26.87
C GLY A 846 35.31 -51.70 27.35
N LYS A 847 36.04 -50.59 27.15
CA LYS A 847 37.46 -50.39 27.48
C LYS A 847 37.66 -49.17 28.39
N PRO A 848 36.98 -49.08 29.54
CA PRO A 848 37.06 -47.90 30.41
C PRO A 848 38.49 -47.60 30.90
N GLU A 849 39.38 -48.59 30.92
CA GLU A 849 40.79 -48.47 31.26
C GLU A 849 41.56 -47.51 30.32
N TRP A 850 41.16 -47.37 29.05
CA TRP A 850 41.84 -46.49 28.09
C TRP A 850 41.78 -45.01 28.47
N LYS A 851 40.81 -44.61 29.30
CA LYS A 851 40.67 -43.23 29.75
C LYS A 851 41.77 -42.79 30.71
N ALA A 852 42.31 -43.75 31.47
CA ALA A 852 43.33 -43.53 32.49
C ALA A 852 44.74 -43.81 31.96
N ASP A 853 44.87 -44.35 30.75
CA ASP A 853 46.16 -44.59 30.11
C ASP A 853 46.83 -43.24 29.74
N PRO A 854 48.04 -42.95 30.26
CA PRO A 854 48.78 -41.74 29.92
C PRO A 854 48.99 -41.56 28.41
N LYS A 855 49.03 -42.64 27.62
CA LYS A 855 49.14 -42.58 26.16
C LYS A 855 47.92 -41.93 25.48
N TYR A 856 46.75 -41.95 26.11
CA TYR A 856 45.48 -41.52 25.49
C TYR A 856 44.79 -40.36 26.22
N SER A 857 45.42 -39.84 27.28
CA SER A 857 44.81 -38.88 28.20
C SER A 857 44.37 -37.56 27.54
N THR A 858 45.18 -37.02 26.63
CA THR A 858 44.90 -35.80 25.84
C THR A 858 44.89 -36.11 24.34
N ASN A 859 44.28 -35.25 23.53
CA ASN A 859 44.32 -35.39 22.06
C ASN A 859 45.75 -35.44 21.53
N ASN A 860 46.67 -34.64 22.09
CA ASN A 860 48.07 -34.64 21.65
C ASN A 860 48.74 -36.00 21.91
N ASP A 861 48.43 -36.64 23.04
CA ASP A 861 48.96 -37.96 23.34
C ASP A 861 48.34 -39.03 22.43
N ARG A 862 47.03 -38.94 22.14
CA ARG A 862 46.37 -39.81 21.16
C ARG A 862 46.92 -39.63 19.74
N VAL A 863 47.26 -38.40 19.34
CA VAL A 863 47.89 -38.13 18.03
C VAL A 863 49.28 -38.77 17.94
N LYS A 864 50.10 -38.71 19.00
CA LYS A 864 51.40 -39.40 19.06
C LYS A 864 51.27 -40.92 18.98
N ASN A 865 50.23 -41.48 19.60
CA ASN A 865 49.98 -42.92 19.69
C ASN A 865 48.89 -43.40 18.71
N ARG A 866 48.61 -42.65 17.64
CA ARG A 866 47.49 -42.85 16.72
C ARG A 866 47.35 -44.30 16.23
N LYS A 867 48.43 -44.83 15.65
CA LYS A 867 48.41 -46.15 15.00
C LYS A 867 47.99 -47.26 15.98
N GLU A 868 48.44 -47.16 17.23
CA GLU A 868 48.09 -48.12 18.28
C GLU A 868 46.61 -47.97 18.66
N LEU A 869 46.18 -46.75 19.01
CA LEU A 869 44.82 -46.51 19.48
C LEU A 869 43.75 -46.81 18.42
N GLU A 870 43.96 -46.37 17.19
CA GLU A 870 43.02 -46.62 16.09
C GLU A 870 42.91 -48.11 15.76
N GLY A 871 44.02 -48.85 15.79
CA GLY A 871 44.00 -50.30 15.63
C GLY A 871 43.25 -51.01 16.76
N LEU A 872 43.39 -50.53 18.01
CA LEU A 872 42.63 -51.04 19.14
C LEU A 872 41.13 -50.76 19.02
N ILE A 873 40.76 -49.56 18.58
CA ILE A 873 39.35 -49.20 18.32
C ILE A 873 38.78 -50.09 17.21
N GLU A 874 39.50 -50.25 16.11
CA GLU A 874 39.03 -51.06 14.97
C GLU A 874 38.87 -52.54 15.34
N ALA A 875 39.78 -53.07 16.16
CA ALA A 875 39.68 -54.43 16.70
C ALA A 875 38.42 -54.65 17.54
N GLU A 876 37.89 -53.61 18.20
CA GLU A 876 36.61 -53.69 18.89
C GLU A 876 35.44 -53.47 17.93
N THR A 877 35.50 -52.45 17.05
CA THR A 877 34.38 -52.14 16.14
C THR A 877 34.07 -53.27 15.15
N THR A 878 35.07 -54.05 14.74
CA THR A 878 34.87 -55.22 13.87
C THR A 878 34.10 -56.38 14.51
N LYS A 879 33.89 -56.38 15.85
CA LYS A 879 33.18 -57.45 16.56
C LYS A 879 31.65 -57.38 16.48
N LYS A 880 31.10 -56.26 16.02
CA LYS A 880 29.65 -56.05 15.92
C LYS A 880 29.30 -55.45 14.56
N THR A 881 28.06 -55.66 14.14
CA THR A 881 27.50 -55.04 12.94
C THR A 881 27.42 -53.52 13.09
N THR A 882 27.35 -52.82 11.98
CA THR A 882 27.20 -51.36 11.94
C THR A 882 25.97 -50.94 12.73
N LYS A 883 24.83 -51.63 12.56
CA LYS A 883 23.58 -51.34 13.25
C LYS A 883 23.70 -51.46 14.76
N GLU A 884 24.34 -52.53 15.25
CA GLU A 884 24.57 -52.71 16.69
C GLU A 884 25.41 -51.58 17.27
N TRP A 885 26.43 -51.09 16.54
CA TRP A 885 27.21 -49.94 17.00
C TRP A 885 26.42 -48.63 17.02
N LEU A 886 25.59 -48.39 16.01
CA LEU A 886 24.68 -47.23 16.02
C LEU A 886 23.79 -47.28 17.27
N ASP A 887 23.23 -48.45 17.60
CA ASP A 887 22.36 -48.63 18.77
C ASP A 887 23.12 -48.46 20.10
N ILE A 888 24.37 -48.90 20.18
CA ILE A 888 25.22 -48.70 21.37
C ILE A 888 25.57 -47.22 21.59
N LEU A 889 25.82 -46.50 20.50
CA LEU A 889 26.21 -45.09 20.52
C LEU A 889 25.00 -44.15 20.62
N GLU A 890 23.79 -44.64 20.37
CA GLU A 890 22.54 -43.89 20.53
C GLU A 890 22.40 -43.29 21.92
N GLY A 891 22.04 -42.00 21.97
CA GLY A 891 21.91 -41.23 23.21
C GLY A 891 23.23 -40.98 23.97
N SER A 892 24.39 -41.42 23.47
CA SER A 892 25.67 -41.27 24.17
C SER A 892 26.24 -39.85 24.16
N GLY A 893 25.73 -38.98 23.29
CA GLY A 893 26.30 -37.65 23.00
C GLY A 893 27.53 -37.67 22.08
N MET A 894 27.93 -38.84 21.57
CA MET A 894 28.97 -38.96 20.55
C MET A 894 28.46 -38.55 19.16
N PRO A 895 29.29 -37.88 18.34
CA PRO A 895 29.10 -37.83 16.90
C PRO A 895 29.50 -39.17 16.27
N TYR A 896 28.55 -39.86 15.64
CA TYR A 896 28.78 -41.10 14.90
C TYR A 896 27.82 -41.22 13.71
N ALA A 897 28.18 -42.00 12.71
CA ALA A 897 27.32 -42.30 11.56
C ALA A 897 27.76 -43.59 10.86
N ALA A 898 26.83 -44.30 10.23
CA ALA A 898 27.18 -45.33 9.25
C ALA A 898 27.70 -44.67 7.96
N VAL A 899 28.69 -45.27 7.32
CA VAL A 899 29.13 -44.85 5.99
C VAL A 899 28.22 -45.50 4.94
N ASN A 900 27.21 -44.76 4.48
CA ASN A 900 26.21 -45.26 3.53
C ASN A 900 26.66 -45.09 2.07
N ASP A 901 26.16 -45.97 1.19
CA ASP A 901 26.14 -45.69 -0.24
C ASP A 901 25.03 -44.68 -0.62
N VAL A 902 24.94 -44.34 -1.91
CA VAL A 902 23.96 -43.34 -2.41
C VAL A 902 22.51 -43.82 -2.24
N MET A 903 22.24 -45.12 -2.43
CA MET A 903 20.88 -45.67 -2.29
C MET A 903 20.46 -45.72 -0.81
N GLY A 904 21.36 -46.11 0.08
CA GLY A 904 21.18 -46.03 1.53
C GLY A 904 20.89 -44.60 1.99
N THR A 905 21.58 -43.62 1.43
CA THR A 905 21.34 -42.19 1.70
C THR A 905 19.92 -41.75 1.33
N PHE A 906 19.41 -42.15 0.17
CA PHE A 906 18.03 -41.83 -0.24
C PHE A 906 16.96 -42.61 0.53
N ASN A 907 17.30 -43.78 1.05
CA ASN A 907 16.41 -44.57 1.88
C ASN A 907 16.43 -44.20 3.37
N HIS A 908 17.41 -43.43 3.81
CA HIS A 908 17.58 -42.97 5.19
C HIS A 908 16.34 -42.21 5.70
N GLU A 909 15.90 -42.53 6.92
CA GLU A 909 14.68 -41.95 7.52
C GLU A 909 14.74 -40.42 7.57
N HIS A 910 15.89 -39.86 7.97
CA HIS A 910 16.09 -38.41 7.98
C HIS A 910 15.96 -37.77 6.58
N THR A 911 16.51 -38.40 5.53
CA THR A 911 16.41 -37.88 4.15
C THR A 911 14.95 -37.82 3.69
N LYS A 912 14.18 -38.87 3.99
CA LYS A 912 12.73 -38.93 3.72
C LYS A 912 11.95 -37.90 4.52
N ALA A 913 12.18 -37.82 5.83
CA ALA A 913 11.52 -36.86 6.72
C ALA A 913 11.79 -35.40 6.35
N ARG A 914 12.96 -35.11 5.76
CA ARG A 914 13.36 -33.78 5.26
C ARG A 914 12.87 -33.49 3.84
N GLY A 915 12.18 -34.43 3.20
CA GLY A 915 11.62 -34.29 1.86
C GLY A 915 12.67 -34.03 0.78
N MET A 916 13.82 -34.71 0.87
CA MET A 916 14.96 -34.47 -0.03
C MET A 916 14.88 -35.20 -1.38
N VAL A 917 13.93 -36.11 -1.54
CA VAL A 917 13.58 -36.75 -2.82
C VAL A 917 12.14 -36.37 -3.15
N LYS A 918 11.91 -35.85 -4.36
CA LYS A 918 10.58 -35.46 -4.84
C LYS A 918 10.26 -36.19 -6.14
N GLU A 919 9.04 -36.67 -6.26
CA GLU A 919 8.51 -37.24 -7.50
C GLU A 919 7.88 -36.14 -8.34
N ILE A 920 8.14 -36.17 -9.64
CA ILE A 920 7.61 -35.22 -10.63
C ILE A 920 7.21 -35.97 -11.90
N ASP A 921 6.20 -35.49 -12.59
CA ASP A 921 5.80 -36.01 -13.89
C ASP A 921 6.60 -35.31 -15.00
N HIS A 922 7.41 -36.07 -15.73
CA HIS A 922 8.16 -35.60 -16.89
C HIS A 922 7.39 -35.88 -18.19
N PRO A 923 7.27 -34.91 -19.12
CA PRO A 923 6.40 -35.02 -20.29
C PRO A 923 6.70 -36.24 -21.18
N ALA A 924 7.96 -36.64 -21.31
CA ALA A 924 8.33 -37.80 -22.13
C ALA A 924 8.71 -39.06 -21.33
N CYS A 925 8.98 -38.95 -20.02
CA CYS A 925 9.52 -40.07 -19.21
C CYS A 925 8.56 -40.55 -18.12
N GLY A 926 7.39 -39.93 -17.97
CA GLY A 926 6.44 -40.23 -16.90
C GLY A 926 6.97 -39.82 -15.51
N PRO A 927 6.52 -40.47 -14.44
CA PRO A 927 6.95 -40.18 -13.07
C PRO A 927 8.45 -40.47 -12.88
N ILE A 928 9.21 -39.45 -12.48
CA ILE A 928 10.63 -39.55 -12.15
C ILE A 928 10.92 -38.98 -10.77
N LYS A 929 11.98 -39.48 -10.12
CA LYS A 929 12.45 -38.98 -8.81
C LYS A 929 13.65 -38.06 -8.99
N VAL A 930 13.60 -36.89 -8.37
CA VAL A 930 14.65 -35.87 -8.39
C VAL A 930 15.02 -35.42 -6.99
N ILE A 931 16.24 -34.90 -6.84
CA ILE A 931 16.72 -34.34 -5.56
C ILE A 931 16.10 -32.96 -5.33
N ASN A 932 15.55 -32.74 -4.13
CA ASN A 932 14.88 -31.50 -3.74
C ASN A 932 15.87 -30.43 -3.22
N THR A 933 15.40 -29.18 -3.05
CA THR A 933 16.21 -28.09 -2.48
C THR A 933 16.56 -28.33 -1.00
N PRO A 934 17.82 -28.11 -0.59
CA PRO A 934 18.26 -28.40 0.78
C PRO A 934 17.83 -27.35 1.81
N VAL A 935 17.59 -26.10 1.38
CA VAL A 935 17.25 -24.99 2.29
C VAL A 935 15.75 -24.94 2.53
N LYS A 936 15.34 -24.87 3.81
CA LYS A 936 13.94 -24.72 4.23
C LYS A 936 13.76 -23.32 4.79
N TYR A 937 12.82 -22.56 4.21
CA TYR A 937 12.59 -21.16 4.57
C TYR A 937 11.34 -21.06 5.46
N SER A 938 11.30 -20.06 6.34
CA SER A 938 10.14 -19.81 7.22
C SER A 938 8.98 -19.13 6.49
N ASN A 939 9.29 -18.24 5.53
CA ASN A 939 8.32 -17.36 4.87
C ASN A 939 8.23 -17.54 3.35
N ALA A 940 9.09 -18.39 2.76
CA ALA A 940 9.13 -18.68 1.33
C ALA A 940 9.04 -20.19 1.11
N ASP A 941 8.51 -20.60 -0.05
CA ASP A 941 8.40 -22.01 -0.42
C ASP A 941 9.09 -22.28 -1.77
N PRO A 942 10.44 -22.36 -1.80
CA PRO A 942 11.14 -22.76 -3.01
C PRO A 942 10.81 -24.23 -3.32
N SER A 943 10.06 -24.44 -4.40
CA SER A 943 9.63 -25.77 -4.84
C SER A 943 10.07 -26.09 -6.26
N ILE A 944 10.09 -27.39 -6.58
CA ILE A 944 10.14 -27.87 -7.97
C ILE A 944 8.74 -27.69 -8.56
N ARG A 945 8.64 -26.75 -9.49
CA ARG A 945 7.41 -26.26 -10.15
C ARG A 945 7.23 -26.89 -11.53
N THR A 946 8.31 -27.02 -12.29
CA THR A 946 8.30 -27.65 -13.62
C THR A 946 9.38 -28.73 -13.71
N PRO A 947 9.13 -29.81 -14.47
CA PRO A 947 10.14 -30.81 -14.74
C PRO A 947 11.29 -30.22 -15.59
N PRO A 948 12.45 -30.90 -15.65
CA PRO A 948 13.45 -30.60 -16.67
C PRO A 948 12.81 -30.59 -18.07
N PRO A 949 13.07 -29.59 -18.91
CA PRO A 949 12.35 -29.44 -20.17
C PRO A 949 12.91 -30.35 -21.27
N LEU A 950 12.06 -30.71 -22.24
CA LEU A 950 12.47 -31.28 -23.52
C LEU A 950 13.27 -30.24 -24.32
N LEU A 951 14.03 -30.71 -25.31
CA LEU A 951 14.78 -29.84 -26.20
C LEU A 951 13.83 -28.85 -26.91
N GLY A 952 14.06 -27.55 -26.69
CA GLY A 952 13.31 -26.49 -27.34
C GLY A 952 11.83 -26.43 -26.95
N GLU A 953 11.42 -27.09 -25.86
CA GLU A 953 10.01 -27.20 -25.44
C GLU A 953 9.30 -25.84 -25.34
N HIS A 954 10.04 -24.80 -24.96
CA HIS A 954 9.50 -23.48 -24.69
C HIS A 954 9.92 -22.46 -25.77
N THR A 955 10.44 -22.90 -26.91
CA THR A 955 10.92 -22.01 -27.98
C THR A 955 9.83 -21.08 -28.47
N GLU A 956 8.64 -21.59 -28.79
CA GLU A 956 7.53 -20.76 -29.27
C GLU A 956 7.06 -19.79 -28.18
N GLU A 957 6.86 -20.28 -26.95
CA GLU A 957 6.41 -19.46 -25.81
C GLU A 957 7.36 -18.26 -25.56
N VAL A 958 8.67 -18.51 -25.57
CA VAL A 958 9.66 -17.46 -25.33
C VAL A 958 9.68 -16.44 -26.47
N LEU A 959 9.59 -16.87 -27.74
CA LEU A 959 9.61 -15.97 -28.89
C LEU A 959 8.31 -15.15 -29.03
N GLU A 960 7.16 -15.74 -28.73
CA GLU A 960 5.88 -15.01 -28.65
C GLU A 960 5.93 -13.95 -27.53
N GLY A 961 6.58 -14.27 -26.40
CA GLY A 961 6.85 -13.33 -25.32
C GLY A 961 7.70 -12.11 -25.72
N LEU A 962 8.52 -12.25 -26.77
CA LEU A 962 9.29 -11.16 -27.39
C LEU A 962 8.50 -10.40 -28.49
N GLY A 963 7.24 -10.77 -28.73
CA GLY A 963 6.38 -10.13 -29.73
C GLY A 963 6.56 -10.65 -31.16
N LEU A 964 7.22 -11.81 -31.36
CA LEU A 964 7.28 -12.45 -32.68
C LEU A 964 5.94 -13.14 -32.98
N ASN A 965 5.45 -12.98 -34.21
CA ASN A 965 4.26 -13.69 -34.66
C ASN A 965 4.58 -15.13 -35.10
N LYS A 966 3.53 -15.96 -35.20
CA LYS A 966 3.65 -17.38 -35.56
C LYS A 966 4.34 -17.61 -36.91
N ASP A 967 4.08 -16.74 -37.90
CA ASP A 967 4.69 -16.85 -39.23
C ASP A 967 6.21 -16.68 -39.17
N LYS A 968 6.69 -15.68 -38.42
CA LYS A 968 8.13 -15.45 -38.23
C LYS A 968 8.77 -16.57 -37.43
N ILE A 969 8.12 -17.07 -36.38
CA ILE A 969 8.60 -18.22 -35.60
C ILE A 969 8.74 -19.45 -36.49
N GLN A 970 7.75 -19.73 -37.33
CA GLN A 970 7.80 -20.85 -38.27
C GLN A 970 8.93 -20.71 -39.29
N ALA A 971 9.19 -19.50 -39.79
CA ALA A 971 10.32 -19.23 -40.68
C ALA A 971 11.68 -19.46 -39.99
N LEU A 972 11.81 -19.07 -38.72
CA LEU A 972 13.01 -19.32 -37.91
C LEU A 972 13.23 -20.81 -37.66
N LYS A 973 12.17 -21.60 -37.48
CA LYS A 973 12.24 -23.07 -37.38
C LYS A 973 12.71 -23.71 -38.68
N GLN A 974 12.09 -23.32 -39.81
CA GLN A 974 12.43 -23.86 -41.13
C GLN A 974 13.87 -23.54 -41.54
N SER A 975 14.41 -22.39 -41.11
CA SER A 975 15.80 -21.99 -41.36
C SER A 975 16.80 -22.57 -40.37
N GLY A 976 16.36 -23.33 -39.36
CA GLY A 976 17.22 -23.94 -38.34
C GLY A 976 17.82 -22.94 -37.35
N VAL A 977 17.30 -21.70 -37.30
CA VAL A 977 17.70 -20.71 -36.30
C VAL A 977 17.20 -21.13 -34.92
N VAL A 978 16.01 -21.72 -34.84
CA VAL A 978 15.42 -22.25 -33.61
C VAL A 978 14.87 -23.66 -33.78
N ALA A 979 14.62 -24.37 -32.67
CA ALA A 979 14.13 -25.74 -32.62
C ALA A 979 12.65 -25.90 -33.02
#